data_AF-A0A220UNF2-F1
#
_entry.id   AF-A0A220UNF2-F1
#
_cell.length_a   1.000
_cell.length_b   1.000
_cell.length_c   1.000
_cell.angle_alpha   90.00
_cell.angle_beta   90.00
_cell.angle_gamma   90.00
#
_symmetry.space_group_name_H-M   'P 1'
#
loop_
_entity.id
_entity.type
_entity.pdbx_description
1 polymer ?
#
loop_
_entity_poly.entity_id
_entity_poly.type
_entity_poly.pdbx_seq_one_letter_code
_entity_poly.pdbx_strand_id
1 'polypeptide(L)'
;MVNTPTSPDQETAKHAHQAMPQEATAAAAPDSAAPRRGSTLKKRLKQSLIATTVAGLLAGAALTIWIVNSQTEALILRVANYALSGMDGELSDIRLGPMGLEHWHIRSASLRVHDSHLVINNLDIQLELNWPKSLEELKQLVQVESLTQKIKRISTGEIDVELGASLLERSPTIADEQTPALALNIQSLPLIDIGKTTLRLAPQAELPAYQLVMDKLSLNHQAELTTAFSSPEGEPLAQLAATLGNEQWRLKSELNIAPLLENLHQIGLRQTQGSILSQLTLWDQQWQQLGIGLSGQLSSESTMTLASGEITSRHRIQQPSINLSHFADLTLAPQPALGFELSGSLASLNLTLEPFHLALTPNQAQHAQLLAALNQSLQLSDENSQALLTLLSGLKSTEAPVGLAFSMTAPLHYALASQANTYEPIALPAFELTTLGSKLETRIHLQDIQLTPTPDAWKVASRWQLALTQTTPLSLRELWHAAPQDFSWSAGMLQTAGHISVAQSAQGLNWQVSTAPVTSDSDVSSDTLQFALEDLQLQQTAQAAEHQTKQTQLSLGSIQLNAKAPIAASATPLATQDTTGAQSTEFAFKLPPLSLALSQLRVSQAVENLADNSAAAVQSSRNDINLKTFSLETSKAMTLDYSSLQSIENAIQSSQLSNQVNWQAQQLLIEKQLSAKGRTRKQTVLKLDNLALAQTLNWQNQRLHGHEQWRVGTVKLQSDHQLQFAAPHKPLLLTGQWVVDTSMTEALSLLNQTQPLPAELNVTGHNQLQAQFKLTHEPEQTQFAMQITQSMTELEGFYQDTTFEGGKLQAQCEFTWGQSYKAPQAPGYFSSLSRLNCPQTMMTFNLFDPGFPLTDIEVEADIVLAKDAEKLPDNWLQQLTGLSDTDVSMTANGKVLSGQFLLPDFNLKLQDKSHAYLLLQGMSLEEVLRIQPQIGIYADGIFDGVLPVDLVDGKVSISGGQLAARAPGGLIAISGNPAVDQMRQSQPYLDFVFSALEHLEYSQLSSSFDMVQTGDAKLLVEVKGRSRGIERPIHLNYSHEENMLQLFRSLQIGNDLQDRIEKSVK
;
A
#
# COMPACT_ATOMS: atom_id res chain seq x y z
N MET A 1 18.82 -13.19 86.72
CA MET A 1 19.69 -12.38 87.60
C MET A 1 19.04 -11.00 87.65
N VAL A 2 18.37 -10.63 88.76
CA VAL A 2 18.96 -10.12 90.02
C VAL A 2 19.48 -8.69 89.79
N ASN A 3 18.84 -7.60 90.23
CA ASN A 3 17.57 -7.39 90.96
C ASN A 3 16.82 -6.19 90.30
N THR A 4 15.48 -6.09 90.14
CA THR A 4 14.30 -6.25 91.03
C THR A 4 14.20 -5.21 92.18
N PRO A 5 12.98 -4.79 92.59
CA PRO A 5 11.71 -4.59 91.87
C PRO A 5 11.18 -3.13 92.11
N THR A 6 9.93 -2.67 91.93
CA THR A 6 8.56 -3.27 91.83
C THR A 6 7.65 -2.21 91.18
N SER A 7 6.91 -2.49 90.10
CA SER A 7 5.48 -2.88 90.07
C SER A 7 4.56 -1.77 89.53
N PRO A 8 3.38 -2.10 88.96
CA PRO A 8 2.98 -1.51 87.68
C PRO A 8 1.47 -1.15 87.58
N ASP A 9 0.98 -1.03 86.34
CA ASP A 9 -0.43 -1.20 85.91
C ASP A 9 -1.47 -0.20 86.45
N GLN A 10 -2.72 -0.12 85.97
CA GLN A 10 -3.39 -0.21 84.66
C GLN A 10 -4.92 -0.11 85.01
N GLU A 11 -5.76 0.22 84.03
CA GLU A 11 -7.22 -0.02 84.03
C GLU A 11 -8.18 0.73 85.00
N THR A 12 -9.43 0.68 84.56
CA THR A 12 -10.61 1.46 84.93
C THR A 12 -11.51 0.84 86.02
N ALA A 13 -12.04 1.68 86.94
CA ALA A 13 -13.36 1.54 87.59
C ALA A 13 -13.73 2.93 88.17
N LYS A 14 -14.91 3.57 88.00
CA LYS A 14 -16.33 3.15 88.16
C LYS A 14 -16.66 2.51 89.51
N HIS A 15 -17.10 3.32 90.46
CA HIS A 15 -18.21 3.13 91.44
C HIS A 15 -18.34 4.46 92.22
N ALA A 16 -19.48 5.07 92.55
CA ALA A 16 -20.87 4.64 92.76
C ALA A 16 -21.12 3.84 94.04
N HIS A 17 -21.45 4.54 95.14
CA HIS A 17 -22.49 4.11 96.09
C HIS A 17 -23.12 5.29 96.85
N GLN A 18 -24.42 5.17 97.13
CA GLN A 18 -25.21 6.07 97.99
C GLN A 18 -25.24 5.55 99.44
N ALA A 19 -25.42 6.43 100.42
CA ALA A 19 -26.05 6.07 101.70
C ALA A 19 -26.80 7.26 102.33
N MET A 20 -28.11 7.09 102.48
CA MET A 20 -29.05 7.81 103.36
C MET A 20 -28.94 7.25 104.82
N PRO A 21 -29.78 7.62 105.82
CA PRO A 21 -30.87 8.63 105.91
C PRO A 21 -30.92 9.47 107.23
N GLN A 22 -31.98 10.32 107.36
CA GLN A 22 -32.75 10.60 108.60
C GLN A 22 -32.07 11.38 109.77
N GLU A 23 -32.77 12.09 110.68
CA GLU A 23 -34.23 12.27 110.90
C GLU A 23 -34.56 13.63 111.58
N ALA A 24 -35.85 14.05 111.52
CA ALA A 24 -36.57 14.92 112.51
C ALA A 24 -36.08 16.39 112.72
N THR A 25 -36.90 17.39 113.11
CA THR A 25 -38.38 17.54 113.20
C THR A 25 -38.81 19.02 113.19
N ALA A 26 -40.00 19.30 112.64
CA ALA A 26 -41.00 20.29 113.08
C ALA A 26 -40.61 21.74 113.54
N ALA A 27 -40.87 22.70 112.63
CA ALA A 27 -41.91 23.75 112.76
C ALA A 27 -41.80 24.95 113.74
N ALA A 28 -42.66 25.94 113.44
CA ALA A 28 -43.10 27.11 114.22
C ALA A 28 -42.30 28.43 114.15
N ALA A 29 -43.07 29.52 114.02
CA ALA A 29 -42.73 30.93 114.22
C ALA A 29 -43.60 31.45 115.43
N PRO A 30 -43.72 32.75 115.78
CA PRO A 30 -43.13 33.96 115.20
C PRO A 30 -42.60 35.01 116.23
N ASP A 31 -42.33 36.21 115.72
CA ASP A 31 -42.65 37.54 116.30
C ASP A 31 -41.76 38.32 117.30
N SER A 32 -41.64 39.61 116.93
CA SER A 32 -41.70 40.83 117.77
C SER A 32 -40.46 41.48 118.44
N ALA A 33 -40.29 42.77 118.10
CA ALA A 33 -39.95 43.94 118.94
C ALA A 33 -38.66 44.02 119.82
N ALA A 34 -37.73 44.88 119.38
CA ALA A 34 -37.18 46.12 120.00
C ALA A 34 -37.57 46.51 121.47
N PRO A 35 -36.83 47.40 122.22
CA PRO A 35 -36.03 48.53 121.70
C PRO A 35 -34.80 49.12 122.50
N ARG A 36 -33.97 49.92 121.78
CA ARG A 36 -33.32 51.23 122.16
C ARG A 36 -32.31 51.41 123.35
N ARG A 37 -31.16 52.05 122.99
CA ARG A 37 -30.35 53.11 123.70
C ARG A 37 -29.70 52.72 125.05
N GLY A 38 -28.54 53.24 125.52
CA GLY A 38 -27.52 54.23 125.09
C GLY A 38 -26.46 54.37 126.24
N SER A 39 -25.38 55.18 126.26
CA SER A 39 -24.81 56.18 125.32
C SER A 39 -23.42 56.71 125.80
N THR A 40 -22.77 57.58 124.98
CA THR A 40 -21.82 58.69 125.33
C THR A 40 -20.33 58.50 125.76
N LEU A 41 -19.42 58.90 124.84
CA LEU A 41 -18.23 59.82 124.99
C LEU A 41 -16.98 59.34 125.82
N LYS A 42 -15.71 59.82 125.63
CA LYS A 42 -15.20 61.14 125.16
C LYS A 42 -13.67 61.16 124.82
N LYS A 43 -13.24 61.62 123.60
CA LYS A 43 -11.93 62.30 123.21
C LYS A 43 -10.57 61.56 123.50
N ARG A 44 -9.39 61.76 122.86
CA ARG A 44 -8.74 62.56 121.75
C ARG A 44 -7.26 62.00 121.57
N LEU A 45 -6.35 62.28 120.61
CA LEU A 45 -6.29 62.91 119.25
C LEU A 45 -4.87 62.75 118.60
N LYS A 46 -4.79 62.63 117.24
CA LYS A 46 -3.74 63.11 116.28
C LYS A 46 -2.50 62.24 115.87
N GLN A 47 -2.02 62.59 114.65
CA GLN A 47 -0.95 62.03 113.80
C GLN A 47 -1.28 60.66 113.14
N SER A 48 -0.94 60.40 111.85
CA SER A 48 -0.33 61.23 110.79
C SER A 48 -1.11 61.11 109.46
N LEU A 49 -0.78 61.92 108.45
CA LEU A 49 -1.50 61.99 107.16
C LEU A 49 -0.50 62.19 106.01
N ILE A 50 -0.28 61.16 105.18
CA ILE A 50 0.49 61.21 103.91
C ILE A 50 0.26 59.94 103.06
N ALA A 51 0.04 58.77 103.67
CA ALA A 51 -0.06 57.49 102.97
C ALA A 51 -1.29 57.32 102.04
N THR A 52 -2.33 58.16 102.19
CA THR A 52 -3.63 57.97 101.55
C THR A 52 -3.69 58.40 100.08
N THR A 53 -2.84 59.32 99.61
CA THR A 53 -2.86 59.77 98.20
C THR A 53 -2.12 58.83 97.27
N VAL A 54 -0.97 58.29 97.69
CA VAL A 54 -0.25 57.26 96.92
C VAL A 54 -1.02 55.94 96.97
N ALA A 55 -1.61 55.56 98.10
CA ALA A 55 -2.54 54.43 98.15
C ALA A 55 -3.80 54.68 97.30
N GLY A 56 -4.32 55.90 97.23
CA GLY A 56 -5.46 56.26 96.38
C GLY A 56 -5.13 56.24 94.88
N LEU A 57 -3.94 56.65 94.47
CA LEU A 57 -3.48 56.59 93.08
C LEU A 57 -3.00 55.19 92.68
N LEU A 58 -2.39 54.41 93.57
CA LEU A 58 -2.03 53.02 93.29
C LEU A 58 -3.23 52.07 93.39
N ALA A 59 -4.20 52.31 94.27
CA ALA A 59 -5.47 51.59 94.24
C ALA A 59 -6.37 52.07 93.11
N GLY A 60 -6.29 53.35 92.71
CA GLY A 60 -6.96 53.88 91.52
C GLY A 60 -6.38 53.30 90.23
N ALA A 61 -5.05 53.28 90.10
CA ALA A 61 -4.34 52.63 89.00
C ALA A 61 -4.47 51.10 89.04
N ALA A 62 -4.50 50.46 90.21
CA ALA A 62 -4.77 49.04 90.33
C ALA A 62 -6.24 48.71 90.08
N LEU A 63 -7.20 49.59 90.38
CA LEU A 63 -8.59 49.42 89.95
C LEU A 63 -8.74 49.66 88.45
N THR A 64 -8.09 50.66 87.84
CA THR A 64 -8.16 50.80 86.38
C THR A 64 -7.41 49.68 85.69
N ILE A 65 -6.26 49.22 86.18
CA ILE A 65 -5.57 48.03 85.66
C ILE A 65 -6.40 46.77 85.92
N TRP A 66 -7.09 46.61 87.06
CA TRP A 66 -7.93 45.44 87.33
C TRP A 66 -9.26 45.46 86.55
N ILE A 67 -9.87 46.62 86.34
CA ILE A 67 -11.06 46.80 85.48
C ILE A 67 -10.67 46.62 84.01
N VAL A 68 -9.55 47.21 83.57
CA VAL A 68 -9.02 46.97 82.22
C VAL A 68 -8.62 45.51 82.05
N ASN A 69 -8.03 44.84 83.03
CA ASN A 69 -7.61 43.43 82.95
C ASN A 69 -8.75 42.42 83.26
N SER A 70 -9.95 42.88 83.64
CA SER A 70 -11.15 42.03 83.80
C SER A 70 -12.26 42.37 82.80
N GLN A 71 -12.12 43.46 82.05
CA GLN A 71 -12.93 43.79 80.88
C GLN A 71 -12.09 43.99 79.62
N THR A 72 -10.84 43.51 79.60
CA THR A 72 -9.89 43.62 78.47
C THR A 72 -10.52 43.05 77.22
N GLU A 73 -11.09 41.85 77.34
CA GLU A 73 -11.76 41.12 76.26
C GLU A 73 -12.94 41.93 75.71
N ALA A 74 -13.79 42.49 76.59
CA ALA A 74 -14.94 43.32 76.18
C ALA A 74 -14.55 44.70 75.59
N LEU A 75 -13.41 45.27 75.99
CA LEU A 75 -12.86 46.51 75.43
C LEU A 75 -12.19 46.25 74.07
N ILE A 76 -11.41 45.18 73.97
CA ILE A 76 -10.74 44.74 72.74
C ILE A 76 -11.78 44.31 71.70
N LEU A 77 -12.84 43.58 72.07
CA LEU A 77 -13.96 43.27 71.16
C LEU A 77 -14.58 44.54 70.55
N ARG A 78 -14.80 45.59 71.35
CA ARG A 78 -15.36 46.86 70.85
C ARG A 78 -14.41 47.63 69.94
N VAL A 79 -13.11 47.66 70.26
CA VAL A 79 -12.10 48.35 69.44
C VAL A 79 -11.81 47.56 68.15
N ALA A 80 -11.73 46.23 68.24
CA ALA A 80 -11.59 45.34 67.10
C ALA A 80 -12.80 45.47 66.16
N ASN A 81 -14.04 45.39 66.65
CA ASN A 81 -15.23 45.48 65.79
C ASN A 81 -15.40 46.87 65.17
N TYR A 82 -14.88 47.93 65.81
CA TYR A 82 -14.79 49.25 65.18
C TYR A 82 -13.74 49.32 64.05
N ALA A 83 -12.63 48.59 64.16
CA ALA A 83 -11.63 48.50 63.10
C ALA A 83 -12.04 47.53 61.96
N LEU A 84 -12.74 46.44 62.30
CA LEU A 84 -13.21 45.40 61.37
C LEU A 84 -14.47 45.82 60.60
N SER A 85 -15.22 46.83 61.06
CA SER A 85 -16.43 47.32 60.38
C SER A 85 -16.19 47.92 59.00
N GLY A 86 -14.94 48.20 58.63
CA GLY A 86 -14.55 48.59 57.26
C GLY A 86 -14.34 47.42 56.29
N MET A 87 -14.50 46.16 56.76
CA MET A 87 -14.25 44.93 56.00
C MET A 87 -15.41 43.91 56.18
N ASP A 88 -16.58 44.36 56.64
CA ASP A 88 -17.72 43.53 57.06
C ASP A 88 -17.31 42.36 57.98
N GLY A 89 -16.42 42.66 58.94
CA GLY A 89 -15.93 41.73 59.96
C GLY A 89 -16.46 42.02 61.36
N GLU A 90 -16.73 40.96 62.12
CA GLU A 90 -17.23 40.98 63.50
C GLU A 90 -16.50 39.91 64.33
N LEU A 91 -15.62 40.33 65.24
CA LEU A 91 -15.04 39.48 66.28
C LEU A 91 -16.15 39.14 67.29
N SER A 92 -16.46 37.85 67.45
CA SER A 92 -17.61 37.33 68.21
C SER A 92 -17.22 36.75 69.58
N ASP A 93 -16.03 36.18 69.72
CA ASP A 93 -15.40 35.81 71.00
C ASP A 93 -13.88 36.06 70.92
N ILE A 94 -13.24 36.42 72.04
CA ILE A 94 -11.78 36.48 72.15
C ILE A 94 -11.34 36.13 73.57
N ARG A 95 -10.36 35.23 73.68
CA ARG A 95 -9.82 34.76 74.96
C ARG A 95 -8.33 35.06 75.01
N LEU A 96 -7.94 35.94 75.93
CA LEU A 96 -6.59 36.49 75.96
C LEU A 96 -5.65 35.61 76.79
N GLY A 97 -4.38 35.60 76.42
CA GLY A 97 -3.28 34.98 77.15
C GLY A 97 -2.64 35.92 78.19
N PRO A 98 -1.50 35.52 78.77
CA PRO A 98 -0.57 36.51 79.31
C PRO A 98 -0.09 37.43 78.16
N MET A 99 -0.30 38.73 78.29
CA MET A 99 0.11 39.73 77.29
C MET A 99 1.03 40.79 77.90
N GLY A 100 1.96 41.29 77.08
CA GLY A 100 2.76 42.48 77.35
C GLY A 100 2.56 43.53 76.25
N LEU A 101 3.28 44.66 76.31
CA LEU A 101 3.20 45.68 75.26
C LEU A 101 3.78 45.18 73.91
N GLU A 102 4.91 44.47 73.97
CA GLU A 102 5.65 43.97 72.81
C GLU A 102 5.19 42.59 72.31
N HIS A 103 4.33 41.88 73.07
CA HIS A 103 3.93 40.51 72.75
C HIS A 103 2.49 40.23 73.19
N TRP A 104 1.61 39.95 72.23
CA TRP A 104 0.18 39.72 72.44
C TRP A 104 -0.12 38.25 72.12
N HIS A 105 -0.40 37.44 73.15
CA HIS A 105 -0.86 36.06 73.01
C HIS A 105 -2.38 36.00 73.14
N ILE A 106 -3.06 35.45 72.14
CA ILE A 106 -4.52 35.30 72.06
C ILE A 106 -4.81 33.81 71.93
N ARG A 107 -5.38 33.20 72.97
CA ARG A 107 -5.58 31.74 73.06
C ARG A 107 -6.63 31.24 72.08
N SER A 108 -7.69 32.01 71.85
CA SER A 108 -8.66 31.79 70.78
C SER A 108 -9.33 33.10 70.37
N ALA A 109 -9.48 33.34 69.07
CA ALA A 109 -10.26 34.43 68.51
C ALA A 109 -11.29 33.86 67.53
N SER A 110 -12.57 34.18 67.74
CA SER A 110 -13.68 33.80 66.88
C SER A 110 -14.10 35.04 66.09
N LEU A 111 -13.97 34.99 64.77
CA LEU A 111 -14.13 36.12 63.85
C LEU A 111 -15.10 35.73 62.74
N ARG A 112 -16.22 36.45 62.63
CA ARG A 112 -17.12 36.35 61.48
C ARG A 112 -16.69 37.38 60.42
N VAL A 113 -16.65 37.00 59.16
CA VAL A 113 -16.40 37.90 58.01
C VAL A 113 -17.48 37.62 56.98
N HIS A 114 -18.33 38.60 56.70
CA HIS A 114 -19.57 38.42 55.93
C HIS A 114 -20.43 37.28 56.53
N ASP A 115 -20.59 36.17 55.81
CA ASP A 115 -21.28 34.93 56.22
C ASP A 115 -20.34 33.81 56.65
N SER A 116 -19.01 34.02 56.61
CA SER A 116 -17.99 33.03 56.98
C SER A 116 -17.56 33.16 58.44
N HIS A 117 -17.19 32.05 59.08
CA HIS A 117 -16.82 32.01 60.50
C HIS A 117 -15.44 31.36 60.72
N LEU A 118 -14.50 32.15 61.24
CA LEU A 118 -13.10 31.80 61.46
C LEU A 118 -12.83 31.64 62.96
N VAL A 119 -12.15 30.57 63.36
CA VAL A 119 -11.67 30.33 64.72
C VAL A 119 -10.15 30.17 64.69
N ILE A 120 -9.43 31.20 65.13
CA ILE A 120 -7.97 31.25 65.18
C ILE A 120 -7.52 30.88 66.59
N ASN A 121 -6.80 29.77 66.76
CA ASN A 121 -6.28 29.34 68.06
C ASN A 121 -4.81 29.72 68.23
N ASN A 122 -4.40 30.09 69.45
CA ASN A 122 -3.03 30.46 69.83
C ASN A 122 -2.38 31.44 68.83
N LEU A 123 -3.03 32.58 68.59
CA LEU A 123 -2.49 33.69 67.79
C LEU A 123 -1.49 34.48 68.64
N ASP A 124 -0.24 34.52 68.18
CA ASP A 124 0.87 35.23 68.79
C ASP A 124 1.38 36.33 67.88
N ILE A 125 1.33 37.57 68.37
CA ILE A 125 1.86 38.75 67.68
C ILE A 125 3.03 39.31 68.51
N GLN A 126 4.11 39.69 67.83
CA GLN A 126 5.27 40.36 68.44
C GLN A 126 5.54 41.69 67.72
N LEU A 127 5.77 42.76 68.49
CA LEU A 127 5.90 44.14 68.04
C LEU A 127 7.27 44.73 68.44
N GLU A 128 7.96 45.38 67.50
CA GLU A 128 9.23 46.06 67.80
C GLU A 128 8.99 47.52 68.27
N LEU A 129 8.65 47.66 69.56
CA LEU A 129 8.34 48.93 70.19
C LEU A 129 9.59 49.71 70.63
N ASN A 130 10.33 50.23 69.66
CA ASN A 130 11.34 51.27 69.91
C ASN A 130 10.69 52.47 70.64
N TRP A 131 11.03 52.65 71.91
CA TRP A 131 10.38 53.64 72.79
C TRP A 131 10.68 55.08 72.33
N PRO A 132 9.66 55.94 72.16
CA PRO A 132 9.83 57.29 71.62
C PRO A 132 10.67 58.16 72.56
N LYS A 133 11.60 58.93 71.98
CA LYS A 133 12.49 59.85 72.72
C LYS A 133 11.91 61.26 72.80
N SER A 134 10.82 61.53 72.09
CA SER A 134 10.13 62.81 72.00
C SER A 134 8.60 62.66 72.02
N LEU A 135 7.91 63.77 72.32
CA LEU A 135 6.44 63.80 72.38
C LEU A 135 5.77 63.76 70.99
N GLU A 136 6.51 64.01 69.91
CA GLU A 136 5.99 63.93 68.53
C GLU A 136 6.02 62.49 68.00
N GLU A 137 7.10 61.74 68.23
CA GLU A 137 7.15 60.30 67.91
C GLU A 137 6.03 59.51 68.62
N LEU A 138 5.69 59.94 69.85
CA LEU A 138 4.62 59.36 70.66
C LEU A 138 3.22 59.57 70.04
N LYS A 139 3.02 60.62 69.22
CA LYS A 139 1.78 60.80 68.43
C LYS A 139 1.73 59.90 67.20
N GLN A 140 2.87 59.71 66.52
CA GLN A 140 2.94 58.85 65.34
C GLN A 140 2.64 57.38 65.67
N LEU A 141 3.10 56.90 66.83
CA LEU A 141 2.81 55.57 67.38
C LEU A 141 1.31 55.22 67.57
N VAL A 142 0.41 56.19 67.43
CA VAL A 142 -1.05 55.99 67.51
C VAL A 142 -1.69 55.80 66.11
N GLN A 143 -0.94 56.02 65.03
CA GLN A 143 -1.42 55.79 63.65
C GLN A 143 -1.25 54.31 63.27
N VAL A 144 -2.35 53.69 62.82
CA VAL A 144 -2.45 52.23 62.58
C VAL A 144 -1.41 51.75 61.55
N GLU A 145 -1.17 52.52 60.48
CA GLU A 145 -0.17 52.21 59.45
C GLU A 145 1.27 52.13 59.98
N SER A 146 1.58 52.82 61.09
CA SER A 146 2.90 52.75 61.73
C SER A 146 3.08 51.53 62.64
N LEU A 147 1.98 50.89 63.04
CA LEU A 147 1.97 49.71 63.92
C LEU A 147 2.10 48.41 63.12
N THR A 148 1.47 48.33 61.94
CA THR A 148 1.61 47.17 61.04
C THR A 148 3.04 46.98 60.57
N GLN A 149 3.75 48.08 60.24
CA GLN A 149 5.17 48.08 59.90
C GLN A 149 6.12 47.74 61.06
N LYS A 150 5.61 47.64 62.30
CA LYS A 150 6.37 47.24 63.49
C LYS A 150 6.09 45.81 63.96
N ILE A 151 5.25 45.07 63.25
CA ILE A 151 5.06 43.64 63.52
C ILE A 151 6.32 42.89 63.12
N LYS A 152 6.91 42.17 64.08
CA LYS A 152 8.13 41.39 63.91
C LYS A 152 7.85 39.91 63.65
N ARG A 153 6.81 39.38 64.30
CA ARG A 153 6.30 38.02 64.11
C ARG A 153 4.78 37.97 64.24
N ILE A 154 4.17 37.14 63.41
CA ILE A 154 2.80 36.63 63.55
C ILE A 154 2.91 35.11 63.50
N SER A 155 2.43 34.39 64.51
CA SER A 155 2.28 32.93 64.47
C SER A 155 0.91 32.50 64.96
N THR A 156 0.41 31.36 64.47
CA THR A 156 -0.85 30.77 64.95
C THR A 156 -0.68 29.29 65.27
N GLY A 157 -1.54 28.78 66.16
CA GLY A 157 -1.87 27.36 66.21
C GLY A 157 -2.81 26.98 65.06
N GLU A 158 -3.71 26.04 65.32
CA GLU A 158 -4.72 25.61 64.36
C GLU A 158 -5.77 26.71 64.10
N ILE A 159 -6.15 26.87 62.84
CA ILE A 159 -7.26 27.73 62.41
C ILE A 159 -8.34 26.82 61.80
N ASP A 160 -9.59 27.01 62.19
CA ASP A 160 -10.76 26.38 61.55
C ASP A 160 -11.60 27.49 60.89
N VAL A 161 -11.99 27.30 59.64
CA VAL A 161 -12.68 28.32 58.83
C VAL A 161 -13.89 27.69 58.15
N GLU A 162 -15.08 27.98 58.65
CA GLU A 162 -16.34 27.69 57.97
C GLU A 162 -16.57 28.77 56.91
N LEU A 163 -16.37 28.42 55.64
CA LEU A 163 -16.54 29.30 54.49
C LEU A 163 -18.03 29.41 54.16
N GLY A 164 -18.54 30.63 54.20
CA GLY A 164 -19.86 31.00 53.70
C GLY A 164 -19.90 31.09 52.17
N ALA A 165 -21.12 31.19 51.63
CA ALA A 165 -21.34 31.23 50.19
C ALA A 165 -20.90 32.57 49.57
N SER A 166 -21.03 33.69 50.30
CA SER A 166 -20.79 35.03 49.76
C SER A 166 -19.35 35.27 49.32
N LEU A 167 -18.36 34.58 49.91
CA LEU A 167 -16.95 34.65 49.50
C LEU A 167 -16.70 34.19 48.05
N LEU A 168 -17.63 33.41 47.48
CA LEU A 168 -17.53 32.92 46.11
C LEU A 168 -18.47 33.68 45.16
N GLU A 169 -19.25 34.65 45.62
CA GLU A 169 -20.08 35.51 44.77
C GLU A 169 -19.30 36.75 44.28
N ARG A 170 -19.61 37.24 43.08
CA ARG A 170 -18.90 38.40 42.52
C ARG A 170 -19.31 39.70 43.22
N SER A 171 -18.49 40.17 44.16
CA SER A 171 -18.73 41.42 44.89
C SER A 171 -19.00 42.61 43.94
N PRO A 172 -20.12 43.33 44.09
CA PRO A 172 -20.53 44.40 43.17
C PRO A 172 -19.81 45.73 43.41
N THR A 173 -18.99 45.86 44.45
CA THR A 173 -18.32 47.11 44.85
C THR A 173 -16.87 47.24 44.36
N ILE A 174 -16.28 46.18 43.80
CA ILE A 174 -14.90 46.21 43.29
C ILE A 174 -14.93 46.39 41.76
N ALA A 175 -15.08 47.64 41.33
CA ALA A 175 -15.06 48.03 39.92
C ALA A 175 -13.90 48.98 39.62
N ASP A 176 -12.87 48.47 38.92
CA ASP A 176 -11.80 49.18 38.18
C ASP A 176 -11.00 50.33 38.84
N GLU A 177 -11.17 50.64 40.13
CA GLU A 177 -10.20 51.47 40.85
C GLU A 177 -8.89 50.69 41.10
N GLN A 178 -7.97 50.76 40.13
CA GLN A 178 -6.56 50.46 40.34
C GLN A 178 -5.94 51.47 41.33
N THR A 179 -6.22 51.28 42.61
CA THR A 179 -5.39 51.83 43.69
C THR A 179 -3.96 51.33 43.46
N PRO A 180 -2.94 52.22 43.54
CA PRO A 180 -1.57 51.82 43.27
C PRO A 180 -1.15 50.80 44.34
N ALA A 181 -0.78 49.60 43.91
CA ALA A 181 -0.32 48.56 44.82
C ALA A 181 0.81 49.09 45.70
N LEU A 182 0.57 49.12 47.01
CA LEU A 182 1.58 49.50 48.00
C LEU A 182 2.82 48.64 47.77
N ALA A 183 3.93 49.28 47.41
CA ALA A 183 5.19 48.60 47.14
C ALA A 183 5.69 47.93 48.44
N LEU A 184 5.37 46.64 48.56
CA LEU A 184 5.70 45.81 49.72
C LEU A 184 7.22 45.81 49.91
N ASN A 185 7.68 46.54 50.93
CA ASN A 185 9.08 46.54 51.31
C ASN A 185 9.45 45.17 51.88
N ILE A 186 10.05 44.33 51.03
CA ILE A 186 10.44 42.96 51.34
C ILE A 186 11.35 42.89 52.58
N GLN A 187 12.14 43.94 52.83
CA GLN A 187 13.04 44.03 53.98
C GLN A 187 12.33 44.26 55.33
N SER A 188 11.04 44.63 55.32
CA SER A 188 10.22 44.86 56.51
C SER A 188 9.01 43.95 56.58
N LEU A 189 9.08 42.75 55.99
CA LEU A 189 8.06 41.72 56.16
C LEU A 189 8.19 41.07 57.55
N PRO A 190 7.09 40.85 58.30
CA PRO A 190 7.12 40.09 59.54
C PRO A 190 7.48 38.62 59.28
N LEU A 191 8.05 37.94 60.27
CA LEU A 191 8.10 36.48 60.28
C LEU A 191 6.65 35.97 60.42
N ILE A 192 6.10 35.36 59.38
CA ILE A 192 4.76 34.75 59.42
C ILE A 192 4.93 33.25 59.65
N ASP A 193 4.10 32.67 60.52
CA ASP A 193 4.21 31.26 60.93
C ASP A 193 2.81 30.75 61.32
N ILE A 194 1.92 30.75 60.32
CA ILE A 194 0.53 30.33 60.43
C ILE A 194 0.50 28.80 60.43
N GLY A 195 -0.08 28.23 61.48
CA GLY A 195 -0.26 26.79 61.64
C GLY A 195 -1.33 26.19 60.73
N LYS A 196 -1.70 24.94 61.02
CA LYS A 196 -2.66 24.17 60.23
C LYS A 196 -4.00 24.90 60.12
N THR A 197 -4.38 25.28 58.90
CA THR A 197 -5.65 25.95 58.61
C THR A 197 -6.58 24.97 57.90
N THR A 198 -7.69 24.63 58.53
CA THR A 198 -8.75 23.79 57.95
C THR A 198 -9.83 24.70 57.39
N LEU A 199 -9.98 24.72 56.07
CA LEU A 199 -11.08 25.37 55.38
C LEU A 199 -12.23 24.37 55.25
N ARG A 200 -13.45 24.76 55.59
CA ARG A 200 -14.66 23.92 55.57
C ARG A 200 -15.73 24.54 54.71
N LEU A 201 -16.29 23.77 53.78
CA LEU A 201 -17.53 24.10 53.08
C LEU A 201 -18.70 23.35 53.74
N ALA A 202 -19.71 24.12 54.14
CA ALA A 202 -20.92 23.58 54.75
C ALA A 202 -21.64 22.57 53.83
N PRO A 203 -22.35 21.56 54.39
CA PRO A 203 -23.10 20.59 53.59
C PRO A 203 -24.26 21.29 52.85
N GLN A 204 -24.52 20.87 51.61
CA GLN A 204 -25.57 21.44 50.76
C GLN A 204 -26.36 20.31 50.10
N ALA A 205 -27.68 20.32 50.25
CA ALA A 205 -28.59 19.31 49.73
C ALA A 205 -28.13 17.86 50.04
N GLU A 206 -27.66 17.13 49.03
CA GLU A 206 -27.21 15.73 49.14
C GLU A 206 -25.68 15.59 49.31
N LEU A 207 -24.93 16.70 49.25
CA LEU A 207 -23.46 16.70 49.31
C LEU A 207 -22.96 16.87 50.77
N PRO A 208 -22.09 15.96 51.28
CA PRO A 208 -21.56 16.03 52.64
C PRO A 208 -20.64 17.24 52.83
N ALA A 209 -20.35 17.61 54.08
CA ALA A 209 -19.39 18.68 54.38
C ALA A 209 -18.00 18.35 53.82
N TYR A 210 -17.39 19.30 53.11
CA TYR A 210 -16.08 19.15 52.47
C TYR A 210 -15.04 20.01 53.19
N GLN A 211 -13.77 19.57 53.19
CA GLN A 211 -12.68 20.25 53.90
C GLN A 211 -11.44 20.33 52.99
N LEU A 212 -10.66 21.40 53.14
CA LEU A 212 -9.37 21.60 52.48
C LEU A 212 -8.38 22.07 53.53
N VAL A 213 -7.24 21.39 53.66
CA VAL A 213 -6.25 21.68 54.69
C VAL A 213 -5.08 22.44 54.05
N MET A 214 -4.67 23.54 54.67
CA MET A 214 -3.33 24.10 54.52
C MET A 214 -2.51 23.65 55.72
N ASP A 215 -1.49 22.82 55.52
CA ASP A 215 -0.74 22.17 56.60
C ASP A 215 0.00 23.19 57.47
N LYS A 216 0.58 24.19 56.80
CA LYS A 216 1.32 25.31 57.37
C LYS A 216 1.57 26.39 56.32
N LEU A 217 1.64 27.66 56.72
CA LEU A 217 2.14 28.78 55.91
C LEU A 217 3.18 29.58 56.71
N SER A 218 4.43 29.56 56.27
CA SER A 218 5.53 30.29 56.93
C SER A 218 6.32 31.20 55.99
N LEU A 219 6.69 32.38 56.47
CA LEU A 219 7.60 33.34 55.85
C LEU A 219 8.76 33.59 56.82
N ASN A 220 9.99 33.26 56.43
CA ASN A 220 11.17 33.35 57.30
C ASN A 220 11.98 34.65 57.10
N HIS A 221 13.01 34.85 57.93
CA HIS A 221 13.92 36.01 57.85
C HIS A 221 14.80 36.08 56.57
N GLN A 222 14.77 35.05 55.72
CA GLN A 222 15.46 35.01 54.43
C GLN A 222 14.50 35.33 53.27
N ALA A 223 13.28 35.79 53.58
CA ALA A 223 12.17 36.03 52.66
C ALA A 223 11.76 34.77 51.87
N GLU A 224 11.95 33.59 52.47
CA GLU A 224 11.43 32.32 51.96
C GLU A 224 10.03 32.09 52.53
N LEU A 225 9.04 32.11 51.65
CA LEU A 225 7.66 31.73 51.89
C LEU A 225 7.50 30.24 51.57
N THR A 226 6.90 29.45 52.46
CA THR A 226 6.57 28.04 52.23
C THR A 226 5.16 27.72 52.69
N THR A 227 4.40 27.00 51.87
CA THR A 227 3.10 26.45 52.24
C THR A 227 2.84 25.10 51.57
N ALA A 228 2.03 24.27 52.22
CA ALA A 228 1.55 23.00 51.69
C ALA A 228 0.04 22.87 51.93
N PHE A 229 -0.63 22.22 51.00
CA PHE A 229 -2.05 21.92 51.03
C PHE A 229 -2.28 20.41 50.90
N SER A 230 -3.18 19.89 51.72
CA SER A 230 -3.52 18.47 51.81
C SER A 230 -5.04 18.24 51.81
N SER A 231 -5.43 17.04 51.40
CA SER A 231 -6.82 16.58 51.44
C SER A 231 -7.29 16.34 52.89
N PRO A 232 -8.60 16.17 53.16
CA PRO A 232 -9.10 15.78 54.48
C PRO A 232 -8.45 14.50 55.04
N GLU A 233 -7.98 13.63 54.16
CA GLU A 233 -7.41 12.31 54.46
C GLU A 233 -5.88 12.36 54.59
N GLY A 234 -5.26 13.53 54.35
CA GLY A 234 -3.82 13.77 54.50
C GLY A 234 -2.99 13.56 53.23
N GLU A 235 -3.62 13.42 52.05
CA GLU A 235 -2.90 13.33 50.78
C GLU A 235 -2.38 14.71 50.33
N PRO A 236 -1.12 14.84 49.85
CA PRO A 236 -0.59 16.12 49.38
C PRO A 236 -1.21 16.53 48.04
N LEU A 237 -1.80 17.73 48.01
CA LEU A 237 -2.41 18.35 46.83
C LEU A 237 -1.43 19.29 46.13
N ALA A 238 -0.84 20.20 46.91
CA ALA A 238 0.05 21.24 46.42
C ALA A 238 1.12 21.61 47.47
N GLN A 239 2.35 21.84 47.03
CA GLN A 239 3.40 22.50 47.81
C GLN A 239 3.89 23.72 47.05
N LEU A 240 4.13 24.82 47.74
CA LEU A 240 4.58 26.09 47.20
C LEU A 240 5.73 26.64 48.05
N ALA A 241 6.85 26.97 47.42
CA ALA A 241 7.98 27.62 48.06
C ALA A 241 8.43 28.82 47.21
N ALA A 242 8.49 30.02 47.77
CA ALA A 242 8.92 31.22 47.07
C ALA A 242 10.02 31.98 47.82
N THR A 243 11.13 32.26 47.17
CA THR A 243 12.19 33.16 47.67
C THR A 243 11.99 34.54 47.08
N LEU A 244 11.59 35.50 47.91
CA LEU A 244 11.27 36.86 47.50
C LEU A 244 12.52 37.75 47.60
N GLY A 245 13.32 37.80 46.52
CA GLY A 245 14.49 38.68 46.42
C GLY A 245 14.14 40.13 46.03
N ASN A 246 15.10 41.05 46.22
CA ASN A 246 14.95 42.47 45.87
C ASN A 246 14.98 42.75 44.35
N GLU A 247 15.55 41.85 43.55
CA GLU A 247 15.70 41.99 42.08
C GLU A 247 15.01 40.87 41.32
N GLN A 248 15.01 39.66 41.87
CA GLN A 248 14.43 38.46 41.28
C GLN A 248 13.63 37.71 42.35
N TRP A 249 12.39 37.33 42.02
CA TRP A 249 11.63 36.34 42.78
C TRP A 249 11.84 34.96 42.17
N ARG A 250 11.87 33.93 43.01
CA ARG A 250 11.89 32.52 42.58
C ARG A 250 10.75 31.78 43.24
N LEU A 251 9.97 31.06 42.47
CA LEU A 251 8.84 30.23 42.91
C LEU A 251 9.13 28.79 42.50
N LYS A 252 8.89 27.85 43.41
CA LYS A 252 8.82 26.43 43.16
C LYS A 252 7.42 25.95 43.54
N SER A 253 6.83 25.11 42.71
CA SER A 253 5.58 24.42 43.04
C SER A 253 5.68 22.93 42.74
N GLU A 254 5.05 22.11 43.56
CA GLU A 254 4.76 20.71 43.26
C GLU A 254 3.27 20.48 43.43
N LEU A 255 2.62 19.98 42.39
CA LEU A 255 1.17 19.87 42.27
C LEU A 255 0.82 18.44 41.87
N ASN A 256 0.02 17.74 42.68
CA ASN A 256 -0.41 16.38 42.41
C ASN A 256 -1.74 16.43 41.65
N ILE A 257 -1.70 16.18 40.33
CA ILE A 257 -2.77 16.58 39.41
C ILE A 257 -4.10 15.86 39.71
N ALA A 258 -4.06 14.55 39.94
CA ALA A 258 -5.27 13.74 40.13
C ALA A 258 -6.08 14.16 41.38
N PRO A 259 -5.52 14.19 42.61
CA PRO A 259 -6.30 14.61 43.77
C PRO A 259 -6.60 16.11 43.74
N LEU A 260 -5.76 16.96 43.12
CA LEU A 260 -6.09 18.38 42.94
C LEU A 260 -7.37 18.56 42.09
N LEU A 261 -7.51 17.81 40.99
CA LEU A 261 -8.71 17.87 40.14
C LEU A 261 -9.95 17.33 40.87
N GLU A 262 -9.85 16.23 41.63
CA GLU A 262 -10.97 15.74 42.45
C GLU A 262 -11.39 16.78 43.51
N ASN A 263 -10.43 17.39 44.19
CA ASN A 263 -10.72 18.43 45.20
C ASN A 263 -11.33 19.69 44.56
N LEU A 264 -10.97 20.04 43.32
CA LEU A 264 -11.63 21.10 42.54
C LEU A 264 -13.05 20.70 42.09
N HIS A 265 -13.28 19.45 41.68
CA HIS A 265 -14.62 18.93 41.34
C HIS A 265 -15.56 18.99 42.55
N GLN A 266 -15.11 18.56 43.73
CA GLN A 266 -15.88 18.64 44.98
C GLN A 266 -16.24 20.07 45.40
N ILE A 267 -15.43 21.07 45.03
CA ILE A 267 -15.74 22.50 45.22
C ILE A 267 -16.72 22.98 44.12
N GLY A 268 -16.53 22.53 42.88
CA GLY A 268 -17.33 22.91 41.71
C GLY A 268 -18.79 22.47 41.80
N LEU A 269 -19.06 21.27 42.31
CA LEU A 269 -20.41 20.73 42.55
C LEU A 269 -21.28 21.58 43.49
N ARG A 270 -20.70 22.56 44.20
CA ARG A 270 -21.35 23.40 45.23
C ARG A 270 -21.54 24.85 44.81
N GLN A 271 -21.24 25.21 43.56
CA GLN A 271 -21.30 26.59 43.07
C GLN A 271 -22.65 26.92 42.42
N THR A 272 -23.09 28.16 42.58
CA THR A 272 -24.25 28.72 41.87
C THR A 272 -23.83 29.40 40.57
N GLN A 273 -24.78 29.69 39.68
CA GLN A 273 -24.51 30.43 38.42
C GLN A 273 -24.02 31.87 38.63
N GLY A 274 -24.06 32.42 39.85
CA GLY A 274 -23.50 33.72 40.21
C GLY A 274 -22.05 33.68 40.72
N SER A 275 -21.47 32.50 40.89
CA SER A 275 -20.15 32.33 41.49
C SER A 275 -19.01 32.87 40.61
N ILE A 276 -17.95 33.42 41.24
CA ILE A 276 -16.67 33.73 40.57
C ILE A 276 -16.01 32.48 39.99
N LEU A 277 -16.33 31.29 40.52
CA LEU A 277 -15.85 30.00 40.04
C LEU A 277 -16.77 29.39 38.95
N SER A 278 -17.77 30.12 38.46
CA SER A 278 -18.70 29.62 37.42
C SER A 278 -18.01 29.23 36.10
N GLN A 279 -16.85 29.80 35.78
CA GLN A 279 -16.04 29.32 34.64
C GLN A 279 -15.36 27.98 34.94
N LEU A 280 -14.86 27.78 36.16
CA LEU A 280 -14.28 26.51 36.61
C LEU A 280 -15.32 25.39 36.63
N THR A 281 -16.59 25.68 36.96
CA THR A 281 -17.64 24.65 36.93
C THR A 281 -18.15 24.32 35.53
N LEU A 282 -18.16 25.30 34.61
CA LEU A 282 -18.36 25.03 33.18
C LEU A 282 -17.22 24.17 32.61
N TRP A 283 -15.97 24.45 32.98
CA TRP A 283 -14.81 23.68 32.55
C TRP A 283 -14.83 22.26 33.13
N ASP A 284 -15.10 22.09 34.42
CA ASP A 284 -15.27 20.77 35.04
C ASP A 284 -16.40 19.98 34.39
N GLN A 285 -17.59 20.56 34.19
CA GLN A 285 -18.69 19.87 33.47
C GLN A 285 -18.29 19.43 32.06
N GLN A 286 -17.54 20.26 31.32
CA GLN A 286 -17.00 19.88 30.01
C GLN A 286 -15.95 18.77 30.13
N TRP A 287 -15.09 18.83 31.14
CA TRP A 287 -14.03 17.85 31.39
C TRP A 287 -14.58 16.46 31.75
N GLN A 288 -15.59 16.42 32.62
CA GLN A 288 -16.31 15.19 32.97
C GLN A 288 -17.08 14.62 31.77
N GLN A 289 -17.72 15.48 30.94
CA GLN A 289 -18.38 15.04 29.71
C GLN A 289 -17.41 14.38 28.72
N LEU A 290 -16.19 14.91 28.59
CA LEU A 290 -15.13 14.34 27.74
C LEU A 290 -14.56 13.01 28.29
N GLY A 291 -14.79 12.68 29.56
CA GLY A 291 -14.35 11.42 30.18
C GLY A 291 -12.83 11.30 30.31
N ILE A 292 -12.13 12.41 30.55
CA ILE A 292 -10.66 12.47 30.60
C ILE A 292 -10.17 12.54 32.05
N GLY A 293 -9.52 11.50 32.55
CA GLY A 293 -8.75 11.56 33.79
C GLY A 293 -7.33 12.07 33.53
N LEU A 294 -6.82 13.01 34.33
CA LEU A 294 -5.41 13.41 34.32
C LEU A 294 -4.70 13.00 35.60
N SER A 295 -3.47 12.51 35.47
CA SER A 295 -2.63 12.07 36.57
C SER A 295 -1.14 12.34 36.30
N GLY A 296 -0.37 12.48 37.38
CA GLY A 296 1.04 12.88 37.37
C GLY A 296 1.34 13.99 38.38
N GLN A 297 2.62 14.23 38.65
CA GLN A 297 3.10 15.29 39.55
C GLN A 297 3.72 16.43 38.72
N LEU A 298 3.04 17.57 38.67
CA LEU A 298 3.53 18.79 38.05
C LEU A 298 4.49 19.49 39.00
N SER A 299 5.79 19.35 38.74
CA SER A 299 6.84 20.17 39.34
C SER A 299 7.08 21.42 38.50
N SER A 300 7.19 22.60 39.11
CA SER A 300 7.49 23.87 38.43
C SER A 300 8.57 24.66 39.17
N GLU A 301 9.44 25.34 38.42
CA GLU A 301 10.37 26.34 38.92
C GLU A 301 10.31 27.60 38.04
N SER A 302 9.73 28.66 38.60
CA SER A 302 9.55 29.97 37.97
C SER A 302 10.50 30.99 38.58
N THR A 303 11.03 31.89 37.74
CA THR A 303 11.75 33.09 38.19
C THR A 303 11.18 34.31 37.50
N MET A 304 11.07 35.42 38.23
CA MET A 304 10.56 36.69 37.72
C MET A 304 11.55 37.81 38.08
N THR A 305 12.00 38.57 37.09
CA THR A 305 12.88 39.72 37.26
C THR A 305 12.04 40.97 37.45
N LEU A 306 12.08 41.58 38.64
CA LEU A 306 11.17 42.67 39.03
C LEU A 306 11.37 43.94 38.19
N ALA A 307 12.58 44.19 37.72
CA ALA A 307 12.91 45.39 36.96
C ALA A 307 12.51 45.34 35.46
N SER A 308 12.40 44.14 34.88
CA SER A 308 12.07 43.94 33.46
C SER A 308 10.68 43.34 33.21
N GLY A 309 10.06 42.73 34.24
CA GLY A 309 8.82 41.96 34.07
C GLY A 309 9.01 40.68 33.24
N GLU A 310 10.26 40.24 33.05
CA GLU A 310 10.59 38.97 32.43
C GLU A 310 10.33 37.82 33.39
N ILE A 311 9.70 36.77 32.86
CA ILE A 311 9.47 35.50 33.54
C ILE A 311 10.17 34.40 32.75
N THR A 312 10.88 33.54 33.47
CA THR A 312 11.38 32.26 32.95
C THR A 312 10.90 31.17 33.89
N SER A 313 10.04 30.28 33.40
CA SER A 313 9.37 29.25 34.18
C SER A 313 9.44 27.90 33.51
N ARG A 314 10.02 26.91 34.19
CA ARG A 314 10.11 25.52 33.74
C ARG A 314 9.10 24.68 34.48
N HIS A 315 8.41 23.84 33.75
CA HIS A 315 7.38 22.95 34.25
C HIS A 315 7.70 21.54 33.78
N ARG A 316 7.50 20.54 34.64
CA ARG A 316 7.72 19.13 34.31
C ARG A 316 6.69 18.26 35.01
N ILE A 317 5.86 17.59 34.21
CA ILE A 317 4.89 16.61 34.68
C ILE A 317 5.59 15.26 34.75
N GLN A 318 5.81 14.77 35.97
CA GLN A 318 6.36 13.44 36.23
C GLN A 318 5.25 12.41 36.16
N GLN A 319 5.52 11.27 35.52
CA GLN A 319 4.54 10.21 35.25
C GLN A 319 3.20 10.73 34.66
N PRO A 320 3.24 11.50 33.55
CA PRO A 320 2.03 12.01 32.93
C PRO A 320 1.19 10.85 32.41
N SER A 321 -0.06 10.78 32.81
CA SER A 321 -0.98 9.71 32.42
C SER A 321 -2.39 10.28 32.24
N ILE A 322 -2.90 10.12 31.02
CA ILE A 322 -4.24 10.56 30.59
C ILE A 322 -5.09 9.30 30.45
N ASN A 323 -6.12 9.13 31.26
CA ASN A 323 -7.09 8.04 31.12
C ASN A 323 -8.31 8.53 30.32
N LEU A 324 -8.80 7.73 29.38
CA LEU A 324 -10.02 7.98 28.61
C LEU A 324 -11.08 6.94 28.98
N SER A 325 -11.98 7.29 29.90
CA SER A 325 -12.96 6.35 30.47
C SER A 325 -13.99 5.84 29.44
N HIS A 326 -14.38 6.70 28.49
CA HIS A 326 -15.25 6.35 27.35
C HIS A 326 -14.64 5.35 26.35
N PHE A 327 -13.36 4.97 26.53
CA PHE A 327 -12.63 4.04 25.67
C PHE A 327 -12.08 2.84 26.46
N ALA A 328 -12.82 2.34 27.44
CA ALA A 328 -12.45 1.21 28.32
C ALA A 328 -11.11 1.46 29.05
N ASP A 329 -11.09 2.59 29.77
CA ASP A 329 -9.95 3.12 30.52
C ASP A 329 -8.65 3.13 29.71
N LEU A 330 -8.70 3.78 28.53
CA LEU A 330 -7.54 3.85 27.65
C LEU A 330 -6.52 4.86 28.18
N THR A 331 -5.45 4.35 28.76
CA THR A 331 -4.34 5.16 29.30
C THR A 331 -3.33 5.55 28.22
N LEU A 332 -3.11 6.85 28.05
CA LEU A 332 -2.07 7.46 27.24
C LEU A 332 -1.00 8.05 28.18
N ALA A 333 0.21 7.50 28.15
CA ALA A 333 1.31 7.90 29.04
C ALA A 333 2.55 8.37 28.25
N PRO A 334 2.74 9.69 28.07
CA PRO A 334 3.94 10.25 27.45
C PRO A 334 5.24 9.90 28.19
N GLN A 335 6.31 9.63 27.45
CA GLN A 335 7.66 9.39 27.97
C GLN A 335 8.70 10.18 27.17
N PRO A 336 9.73 10.80 27.80
CA PRO A 336 9.95 10.91 29.24
C PRO A 336 8.92 11.85 29.90
N ALA A 337 9.13 12.17 31.19
CA ALA A 337 8.33 13.17 31.91
C ALA A 337 8.20 14.47 31.09
N LEU A 338 6.97 14.89 30.82
CA LEU A 338 6.63 15.94 29.85
C LEU A 338 7.05 17.32 30.41
N GLY A 339 8.02 17.96 29.76
CA GLY A 339 8.57 19.25 30.15
C GLY A 339 8.08 20.38 29.25
N PHE A 340 7.83 21.56 29.82
CA PHE A 340 7.62 22.80 29.06
C PHE A 340 8.22 24.02 29.77
N GLU A 341 8.74 24.97 28.99
CA GLU A 341 9.32 26.23 29.46
C GLU A 341 8.52 27.42 28.92
N LEU A 342 8.19 28.38 29.79
CA LEU A 342 7.60 29.67 29.46
C LEU A 342 8.67 30.74 29.69
N SER A 343 9.05 31.49 28.66
CA SER A 343 10.12 32.50 28.75
C SER A 343 9.80 33.80 27.99
N GLY A 344 10.09 34.95 28.60
CA GLY A 344 9.94 36.27 27.99
C GLY A 344 9.27 37.30 28.90
N SER A 345 8.90 38.46 28.35
CA SER A 345 8.10 39.45 29.08
C SER A 345 6.64 38.97 29.24
N LEU A 346 5.93 39.46 30.26
CA LEU A 346 4.49 39.21 30.45
C LEU A 346 3.61 39.60 29.24
N ALA A 347 4.08 40.46 28.32
CA ALA A 347 3.36 40.83 27.09
C ALA A 347 3.73 39.96 25.86
N SER A 348 4.76 39.12 26.00
CA SER A 348 5.41 38.40 24.89
C SER A 348 6.08 37.11 25.38
N LEU A 349 5.31 36.25 26.05
CA LEU A 349 5.81 34.94 26.54
C LEU A 349 5.99 33.98 25.36
N ASN A 350 7.02 33.13 25.43
CA ASN A 350 7.23 32.02 24.50
C ASN A 350 7.11 30.69 25.26
N LEU A 351 6.21 29.83 24.80
CA LEU A 351 6.09 28.44 25.23
C LEU A 351 7.06 27.57 24.41
N THR A 352 7.82 26.71 25.09
CA THR A 352 8.62 25.65 24.48
C THR A 352 8.24 24.33 25.11
N LEU A 353 7.75 23.36 24.33
CA LEU A 353 7.42 22.00 24.78
C LEU A 353 8.56 21.05 24.40
N GLU A 354 9.04 20.26 25.37
CA GLU A 354 10.11 19.28 25.15
C GLU A 354 9.65 18.09 24.27
N PRO A 355 10.56 17.49 23.47
CA PRO A 355 10.32 16.23 22.76
C PRO A 355 9.74 15.12 23.66
N PHE A 356 8.78 14.36 23.13
CA PHE A 356 8.17 13.23 23.83
C PHE A 356 7.75 12.12 22.87
N HIS A 357 7.60 10.92 23.42
CA HIS A 357 7.07 9.74 22.75
C HIS A 357 5.78 9.29 23.46
N LEU A 358 4.80 8.82 22.71
CA LEU A 358 3.54 8.28 23.22
C LEU A 358 3.26 6.95 22.50
N ALA A 359 3.35 5.86 23.25
CA ALA A 359 2.99 4.52 22.77
C ALA A 359 1.54 4.18 23.14
N LEU A 360 0.78 3.71 22.16
CA LEU A 360 -0.61 3.29 22.26
C LEU A 360 -0.70 1.82 21.81
N THR A 361 -0.84 0.91 22.76
CA THR A 361 -1.07 -0.53 22.52
C THR A 361 -2.41 -0.94 23.16
N PRO A 362 -3.56 -0.61 22.55
CA PRO A 362 -4.86 -0.76 23.18
C PRO A 362 -5.24 -2.24 23.26
N ASN A 363 -5.82 -2.67 24.39
CA ASN A 363 -6.27 -4.05 24.60
C ASN A 363 -7.51 -4.42 23.73
N GLN A 364 -7.98 -5.66 23.80
CA GLN A 364 -9.10 -6.13 22.95
C GLN A 364 -10.41 -5.34 23.15
N ALA A 365 -10.73 -4.91 24.38
CA ALA A 365 -11.93 -4.11 24.65
C ALA A 365 -11.74 -2.66 24.15
N GLN A 366 -10.54 -2.10 24.33
CA GLN A 366 -10.17 -0.78 23.85
C GLN A 366 -10.17 -0.70 22.31
N HIS A 367 -9.67 -1.74 21.63
CA HIS A 367 -9.80 -1.93 20.16
C HIS A 367 -11.27 -1.88 19.73
N ALA A 368 -12.16 -2.60 20.41
CA ALA A 368 -13.58 -2.64 20.05
C ALA A 368 -14.27 -1.27 20.18
N GLN A 369 -13.95 -0.48 21.21
CA GLN A 369 -14.52 0.86 21.38
C GLN A 369 -13.90 1.91 20.45
N LEU A 370 -12.59 1.85 20.17
CA LEU A 370 -11.94 2.67 19.15
C LEU A 370 -12.56 2.42 17.76
N LEU A 371 -12.80 1.14 17.41
CA LEU A 371 -13.46 0.76 16.16
C LEU A 371 -14.93 1.21 16.10
N ALA A 372 -15.66 1.17 17.21
CA ALA A 372 -17.03 1.69 17.27
C ALA A 372 -17.09 3.21 17.03
N ALA A 373 -16.18 3.99 17.65
CA ALA A 373 -16.08 5.43 17.43
C ALA A 373 -15.64 5.78 15.99
N LEU A 374 -14.71 5.01 15.42
CA LEU A 374 -14.30 5.13 14.02
C LEU A 374 -15.49 4.86 13.07
N ASN A 375 -16.30 3.83 13.37
CA ASN A 375 -17.49 3.50 12.59
C ASN A 375 -18.56 4.61 12.67
N GLN A 376 -18.84 5.17 13.86
CA GLN A 376 -19.75 6.32 13.99
C GLN A 376 -19.35 7.51 13.11
N SER A 377 -18.04 7.70 12.88
CA SER A 377 -17.49 8.77 12.03
C SER A 377 -17.53 8.44 10.53
N LEU A 378 -17.37 7.17 10.16
CA LEU A 378 -17.21 6.70 8.76
C LEU A 378 -18.45 6.00 8.16
N GLN A 379 -19.46 5.69 8.97
CA GLN A 379 -20.70 4.99 8.58
C GLN A 379 -20.43 3.69 7.81
N LEU A 380 -19.56 2.84 8.38
CA LEU A 380 -19.18 1.55 7.80
C LEU A 380 -20.29 0.51 7.99
N SER A 381 -20.52 -0.31 6.96
CA SER A 381 -21.36 -1.50 7.08
C SER A 381 -20.76 -2.53 8.04
N ASP A 382 -21.58 -3.48 8.50
CA ASP A 382 -21.12 -4.63 9.30
C ASP A 382 -20.04 -5.42 8.54
N GLU A 383 -20.19 -5.59 7.23
CA GLU A 383 -19.23 -6.26 6.34
C GLU A 383 -17.88 -5.52 6.30
N ASN A 384 -17.89 -4.20 6.11
CA ASN A 384 -16.67 -3.37 6.15
C ASN A 384 -16.00 -3.42 7.54
N SER A 385 -16.79 -3.49 8.60
CA SER A 385 -16.30 -3.60 9.98
C SER A 385 -15.63 -4.95 10.25
N GLN A 386 -16.20 -6.06 9.75
CA GLN A 386 -15.57 -7.39 9.80
C GLN A 386 -14.33 -7.49 8.92
N ALA A 387 -14.32 -6.85 7.75
CA ALA A 387 -13.14 -6.77 6.89
C ALA A 387 -11.98 -6.02 7.58
N LEU A 388 -12.26 -4.88 8.22
CA LEU A 388 -11.26 -4.11 8.97
C LEU A 388 -10.72 -4.89 10.19
N LEU A 389 -11.59 -5.58 10.94
CA LEU A 389 -11.19 -6.49 12.02
C LEU A 389 -10.30 -7.63 11.52
N THR A 390 -10.63 -8.22 10.37
CA THR A 390 -9.83 -9.29 9.75
C THR A 390 -8.44 -8.75 9.41
N LEU A 391 -8.36 -7.64 8.68
CA LEU A 391 -7.10 -6.97 8.33
C LEU A 391 -6.22 -6.68 9.55
N LEU A 392 -6.79 -6.08 10.60
CA LEU A 392 -6.08 -5.77 11.84
C LEU A 392 -5.62 -7.02 12.62
N SER A 393 -6.31 -8.15 12.46
CA SER A 393 -5.89 -9.43 13.06
C SER A 393 -4.79 -10.12 12.27
N GLY A 394 -4.89 -10.15 10.94
CA GLY A 394 -3.87 -10.73 10.05
C GLY A 394 -2.54 -10.01 10.11
N LEU A 395 -2.55 -8.69 10.35
CA LEU A 395 -1.36 -7.87 10.49
C LEU A 395 -0.63 -8.01 11.84
N LYS A 396 -1.13 -8.78 12.82
CA LYS A 396 -0.42 -8.99 14.10
C LYS A 396 0.82 -9.87 13.92
N SER A 397 1.99 -9.40 14.39
CA SER A 397 3.22 -10.21 14.47
C SER A 397 3.42 -10.89 15.83
N THR A 398 2.59 -10.58 16.83
CA THR A 398 2.61 -11.19 18.17
C THR A 398 1.18 -11.43 18.66
N GLU A 399 1.00 -12.10 19.80
CA GLU A 399 -0.33 -12.20 20.44
C GLU A 399 -0.87 -10.84 20.91
N ALA A 400 0.03 -9.87 21.17
CA ALA A 400 -0.36 -8.52 21.51
C ALA A 400 -1.06 -7.82 20.32
N PRO A 401 -2.05 -6.96 20.58
CA PRO A 401 -2.72 -6.19 19.54
C PRO A 401 -1.78 -5.20 18.87
N VAL A 402 -2.01 -4.93 17.57
CA VAL A 402 -1.29 -3.88 16.85
C VAL A 402 -1.52 -2.53 17.55
N GLY A 403 -0.42 -1.82 17.79
CA GLY A 403 -0.39 -0.49 18.38
C GLY A 403 0.27 0.54 17.47
N LEU A 404 0.33 1.77 17.96
CA LEU A 404 0.98 2.91 17.31
C LEU A 404 1.89 3.62 18.32
N ALA A 405 3.06 4.07 17.88
CA ALA A 405 3.90 5.00 18.65
C ALA A 405 4.01 6.32 17.90
N PHE A 406 3.59 7.40 18.55
CA PHE A 406 3.78 8.78 18.11
C PHE A 406 5.03 9.35 18.79
N SER A 407 5.81 10.16 18.08
CA SER A 407 6.95 10.88 18.61
C SER A 407 6.99 12.29 18.06
N MET A 408 7.20 13.26 18.95
CA MET A 408 7.60 14.62 18.60
C MET A 408 9.12 14.70 18.74
N THR A 409 9.85 14.77 17.63
CA THR A 409 11.32 14.57 17.60
C THR A 409 12.12 15.86 17.83
N ALA A 410 11.47 17.02 17.74
CA ALA A 410 12.03 18.34 18.00
C ALA A 410 11.10 19.15 18.93
N PRO A 411 11.62 20.13 19.71
CA PRO A 411 10.78 20.95 20.57
C PRO A 411 9.79 21.82 19.76
N LEU A 412 8.56 21.93 20.24
CA LEU A 412 7.59 22.91 19.73
C LEU A 412 7.86 24.26 20.39
N HIS A 413 8.15 25.29 19.60
CA HIS A 413 8.24 26.68 20.06
C HIS A 413 6.99 27.46 19.61
N TYR A 414 6.33 28.17 20.52
CA TYR A 414 5.08 28.89 20.27
C TYR A 414 5.04 30.24 21.01
N ALA A 415 4.79 31.33 20.29
CA ALA A 415 4.72 32.68 20.87
C ALA A 415 3.31 33.02 21.38
N LEU A 416 3.18 33.18 22.70
CA LEU A 416 1.98 33.62 23.41
C LEU A 416 1.84 35.16 23.40
N ALA A 417 2.17 35.79 22.27
CA ALA A 417 2.11 37.24 22.12
C ALA A 417 0.65 37.71 21.94
N SER A 418 0.35 38.94 22.40
CA SER A 418 -0.88 39.63 22.00
C SER A 418 -0.82 39.92 20.51
N GLN A 419 -1.55 39.14 19.70
CA GLN A 419 -1.41 39.14 18.24
C GLN A 419 -1.96 40.42 17.59
N ALA A 420 -1.07 41.39 17.39
CA ALA A 420 -1.32 42.54 16.50
C ALA A 420 -1.43 42.14 15.02
N ASN A 421 -0.88 40.97 14.65
CA ASN A 421 -1.11 40.27 13.38
C ASN A 421 -1.58 38.84 13.70
N THR A 422 -2.81 38.49 13.35
CA THR A 422 -3.46 37.21 13.72
C THR A 422 -3.23 36.05 12.73
N TYR A 423 -2.30 36.20 11.77
CA TYR A 423 -2.17 35.31 10.61
C TYR A 423 -0.72 34.89 10.27
N GLU A 424 0.22 34.97 11.21
CA GLU A 424 1.58 34.45 10.98
C GLU A 424 1.60 32.91 10.94
N PRO A 425 2.39 32.27 10.05
CA PRO A 425 2.46 30.80 9.99
C PRO A 425 3.10 30.21 11.25
N ILE A 426 2.37 29.32 11.92
CA ILE A 426 2.86 28.53 13.04
C ILE A 426 3.67 27.35 12.48
N ALA A 427 4.97 27.34 12.75
CA ALA A 427 5.81 26.18 12.49
C ALA A 427 5.61 25.11 13.58
N LEU A 428 5.27 23.89 13.18
CA LEU A 428 5.17 22.74 14.08
C LEU A 428 6.42 21.85 13.92
N PRO A 429 6.89 21.20 15.00
CA PRO A 429 8.07 20.33 14.94
C PRO A 429 7.83 19.08 14.08
N ALA A 430 8.91 18.36 13.79
CA ALA A 430 8.80 17.07 13.12
C ALA A 430 8.11 16.02 14.02
N PHE A 431 7.27 15.20 13.40
CA PHE A 431 6.53 14.12 14.04
C PHE A 431 6.79 12.79 13.34
N GLU A 432 7.04 11.73 14.11
CA GLU A 432 7.12 10.36 13.61
C GLU A 432 5.96 9.51 14.16
N LEU A 433 5.28 8.76 13.30
CA LEU A 433 4.28 7.76 13.66
C LEU A 433 4.77 6.39 13.19
N THR A 434 4.84 5.43 14.10
CA THR A 434 5.28 4.04 13.83
C THR A 434 4.25 3.01 14.27
N THR A 435 4.21 1.84 13.61
CA THR A 435 3.40 0.69 14.06
C THR A 435 4.15 -0.17 15.06
N LEU A 436 3.42 -0.70 16.05
CA LEU A 436 3.91 -1.62 17.08
C LEU A 436 3.21 -2.99 16.94
N GLY A 437 3.95 -4.09 17.11
CA GLY A 437 3.37 -5.45 17.09
C GLY A 437 2.79 -5.88 15.74
N SER A 438 3.21 -5.25 14.65
CA SER A 438 2.73 -5.47 13.28
C SER A 438 3.68 -6.35 12.45
N LYS A 439 3.14 -7.09 11.46
CA LYS A 439 3.87 -7.75 10.37
C LYS A 439 4.38 -6.78 9.30
N LEU A 440 3.84 -5.56 9.30
CA LEU A 440 4.30 -4.42 8.51
C LEU A 440 4.81 -3.34 9.48
N GLU A 441 6.12 -3.14 9.54
CA GLU A 441 6.71 -1.94 10.17
C GLU A 441 6.43 -0.76 9.24
N THR A 442 5.55 0.13 9.67
CA THR A 442 5.22 1.38 8.97
C THR A 442 5.83 2.52 9.76
N ARG A 443 6.54 3.42 9.07
CA ARG A 443 7.07 4.69 9.59
C ARG A 443 6.56 5.83 8.72
N ILE A 444 5.84 6.76 9.33
CA ILE A 444 5.39 8.01 8.71
C ILE A 444 6.10 9.15 9.42
N HIS A 445 6.91 9.93 8.71
CA HIS A 445 7.67 11.04 9.25
C HIS A 445 7.24 12.34 8.57
N LEU A 446 6.75 13.29 9.36
CA LEU A 446 6.27 14.61 8.93
C LEU A 446 7.28 15.68 9.33
N GLN A 447 7.62 16.57 8.39
CA GLN A 447 8.64 17.61 8.53
C GLN A 447 8.17 18.91 7.88
N ASP A 448 8.87 20.02 8.15
CA ASP A 448 8.62 21.35 7.56
C ASP A 448 7.14 21.77 7.64
N ILE A 449 6.51 21.49 8.79
CA ILE A 449 5.07 21.63 9.00
C ILE A 449 4.71 23.09 9.27
N GLN A 450 3.87 23.68 8.44
CA GLN A 450 3.40 25.06 8.55
C GLN A 450 1.87 25.10 8.62
N LEU A 451 1.33 25.60 9.73
CA LEU A 451 -0.08 25.91 9.93
C LEU A 451 -0.30 27.41 9.81
N THR A 452 -0.98 27.87 8.76
CA THR A 452 -1.43 29.26 8.61
C THR A 452 -2.91 29.36 8.97
N PRO A 453 -3.28 29.94 10.13
CA PRO A 453 -4.66 30.27 10.44
C PRO A 453 -5.11 31.54 9.69
N THR A 454 -6.39 31.61 9.36
CA THR A 454 -7.09 32.78 8.79
C THR A 454 -8.52 32.82 9.37
N PRO A 455 -9.32 33.91 9.21
CA PRO A 455 -10.54 34.10 10.00
C PRO A 455 -11.56 32.96 9.95
N ASP A 456 -11.82 32.44 8.74
CA ASP A 456 -12.84 31.43 8.45
C ASP A 456 -12.23 30.16 7.80
N ALA A 457 -10.91 30.01 7.87
CA ALA A 457 -10.15 29.06 7.05
C ALA A 457 -8.78 28.74 7.65
N TRP A 458 -8.21 27.59 7.31
CA TRP A 458 -6.86 27.19 7.71
C TRP A 458 -6.12 26.52 6.56
N LYS A 459 -4.79 26.68 6.53
CA LYS A 459 -3.91 25.94 5.63
C LYS A 459 -2.82 25.21 6.42
N VAL A 460 -2.67 23.91 6.17
CA VAL A 460 -1.55 23.10 6.62
C VAL A 460 -0.72 22.71 5.41
N ALA A 461 0.59 22.95 5.45
CA ALA A 461 1.57 22.38 4.53
C ALA A 461 2.58 21.54 5.32
N SER A 462 3.06 20.44 4.74
CA SER A 462 4.05 19.54 5.33
C SER A 462 4.83 18.80 4.26
N ARG A 463 6.08 18.46 4.55
CA ARG A 463 6.78 17.36 3.88
C ARG A 463 6.51 16.06 4.61
N TRP A 464 6.42 14.97 3.87
CA TRP A 464 6.13 13.64 4.42
C TRP A 464 7.09 12.61 3.84
N GLN A 465 7.42 11.60 4.64
CA GLN A 465 8.13 10.40 4.25
C GLN A 465 7.35 9.19 4.78
N LEU A 466 7.16 8.19 3.93
CA LEU A 466 6.45 6.96 4.24
C LEU A 466 7.35 5.77 3.86
N ALA A 467 7.68 4.95 4.85
CA ALA A 467 8.38 3.69 4.67
C ALA A 467 7.55 2.55 5.29
N LEU A 468 7.26 1.52 4.51
CA LEU A 468 6.70 0.25 4.99
C LEU A 468 7.70 -0.85 4.68
N THR A 469 7.98 -1.70 5.67
CA THR A 469 8.81 -2.90 5.53
C THR A 469 8.07 -4.09 6.13
N GLN A 470 7.94 -5.16 5.36
CA GLN A 470 7.35 -6.41 5.83
C GLN A 470 8.36 -7.24 6.63
N THR A 471 7.98 -7.66 7.84
CA THR A 471 8.85 -8.40 8.77
C THR A 471 8.60 -9.90 8.77
N THR A 472 7.47 -10.36 8.23
CA THR A 472 7.10 -11.78 8.11
C THR A 472 6.26 -12.02 6.85
N PRO A 473 6.23 -13.24 6.27
CA PRO A 473 5.34 -13.55 5.14
C PRO A 473 3.87 -13.24 5.42
N LEU A 474 3.13 -12.91 4.37
CA LEU A 474 1.71 -12.53 4.43
C LEU A 474 0.89 -13.35 3.44
N SER A 475 -0.39 -13.60 3.79
CA SER A 475 -1.38 -14.16 2.87
C SER A 475 -2.66 -13.32 2.83
N LEU A 476 -3.32 -13.33 1.68
CA LEU A 476 -4.60 -12.61 1.49
C LEU A 476 -5.72 -13.20 2.38
N ARG A 477 -5.64 -14.48 2.76
CA ARG A 477 -6.56 -15.12 3.70
C ARG A 477 -6.46 -14.59 5.12
N GLU A 478 -5.29 -14.15 5.56
CA GLU A 478 -5.11 -13.49 6.86
C GLU A 478 -5.65 -12.06 6.84
N LEU A 479 -5.60 -11.39 5.68
CA LEU A 479 -5.87 -9.96 5.54
C LEU A 479 -7.30 -9.63 5.06
N TRP A 480 -8.02 -10.58 4.46
CA TRP A 480 -9.29 -10.34 3.77
C TRP A 480 -10.36 -11.37 4.14
N HIS A 481 -11.48 -10.90 4.69
CA HIS A 481 -12.53 -11.73 5.32
C HIS A 481 -13.11 -12.84 4.43
N ALA A 482 -13.18 -12.60 3.12
CA ALA A 482 -13.72 -13.53 2.13
C ALA A 482 -12.73 -13.80 0.98
N ALA A 483 -11.44 -14.00 1.28
CA ALA A 483 -10.41 -14.27 0.28
C ALA A 483 -10.68 -15.57 -0.53
N PRO A 484 -10.93 -15.50 -1.86
CA PRO A 484 -11.38 -16.66 -2.62
C PRO A 484 -10.25 -17.63 -3.03
N GLN A 485 -8.97 -17.26 -2.87
CA GLN A 485 -7.82 -18.06 -3.30
C GLN A 485 -6.65 -17.97 -2.31
N ASP A 486 -5.75 -18.96 -2.34
CA ASP A 486 -4.49 -18.95 -1.60
C ASP A 486 -3.47 -18.08 -2.31
N PHE A 487 -3.47 -16.78 -2.00
CA PHE A 487 -2.50 -15.78 -2.47
C PHE A 487 -1.60 -15.37 -1.30
N SER A 488 -0.28 -15.37 -1.49
CA SER A 488 0.71 -15.02 -0.47
C SER A 488 2.00 -14.45 -1.07
N TRP A 489 2.83 -13.82 -0.25
CA TRP A 489 4.14 -13.26 -0.66
C TRP A 489 5.12 -13.23 0.53
N SER A 490 6.42 -13.40 0.25
CA SER A 490 7.44 -13.63 1.29
C SER A 490 7.90 -12.35 1.98
N ALA A 491 8.16 -11.30 1.19
CA ALA A 491 8.59 -9.99 1.65
C ALA A 491 7.97 -8.88 0.79
N GLY A 492 8.04 -7.64 1.30
CA GLY A 492 7.46 -6.46 0.67
C GLY A 492 7.99 -5.17 1.27
N MET A 493 8.13 -4.15 0.45
CA MET A 493 8.66 -2.85 0.83
C MET A 493 8.00 -1.74 0.00
N LEU A 494 7.64 -0.62 0.65
CA LEU A 494 7.16 0.59 0.00
C LEU A 494 7.89 1.78 0.60
N GLN A 495 8.61 2.55 -0.21
CA GLN A 495 9.22 3.81 0.18
C GLN A 495 8.77 4.92 -0.77
N THR A 496 8.26 6.00 -0.22
CA THR A 496 7.85 7.19 -0.98
C THR A 496 7.93 8.41 -0.05
N ALA A 497 8.38 9.53 -0.60
CA ALA A 497 8.41 10.82 0.10
C ALA A 497 7.62 11.85 -0.69
N GLY A 498 7.35 13.02 -0.12
CA GLY A 498 6.57 14.03 -0.80
C GLY A 498 6.27 15.30 -0.01
N HIS A 499 5.35 16.07 -0.59
CA HIS A 499 4.75 17.26 -0.01
C HIS A 499 3.23 17.07 0.05
N ILE A 500 2.59 17.65 1.06
CA ILE A 500 1.14 17.74 1.17
C ILE A 500 0.76 19.16 1.60
N SER A 501 -0.30 19.69 1.00
CA SER A 501 -0.91 20.98 1.33
C SER A 501 -2.41 20.80 1.37
N VAL A 502 -3.02 21.06 2.53
CA VAL A 502 -4.47 21.01 2.75
C VAL A 502 -4.93 22.38 3.21
N ALA A 503 -5.98 22.91 2.59
CA ALA A 503 -6.58 24.20 2.94
C ALA A 503 -8.10 24.06 3.04
N GLN A 504 -8.64 24.24 4.25
CA GLN A 504 -10.08 24.36 4.46
C GLN A 504 -10.51 25.80 4.16
N SER A 505 -11.62 25.94 3.43
CA SER A 505 -12.24 27.23 3.12
C SER A 505 -13.76 27.17 3.31
N ALA A 506 -14.42 28.33 3.23
CA ALA A 506 -15.89 28.41 3.16
C ALA A 506 -16.48 27.76 1.89
N GLN A 507 -15.67 27.48 0.86
CA GLN A 507 -16.08 26.75 -0.35
C GLN A 507 -15.81 25.24 -0.26
N GLY A 508 -15.21 24.76 0.84
CA GLY A 508 -14.84 23.36 1.03
C GLY A 508 -13.33 23.13 1.20
N LEU A 509 -12.93 21.86 1.17
CA LEU A 509 -11.57 21.41 1.35
C LEU A 509 -10.82 21.39 0.01
N ASN A 510 -9.77 22.21 -0.11
CA ASN A 510 -8.78 22.14 -1.17
C ASN A 510 -7.58 21.31 -0.68
N TRP A 511 -7.11 20.34 -1.46
CA TRP A 511 -5.87 19.63 -1.12
C TRP A 511 -5.02 19.32 -2.35
N GLN A 512 -3.71 19.27 -2.12
CA GLN A 512 -2.71 18.85 -3.09
C GLN A 512 -1.67 17.97 -2.39
N VAL A 513 -1.35 16.83 -2.99
CA VAL A 513 -0.25 15.93 -2.58
C VAL A 513 0.63 15.64 -3.79
N SER A 514 1.94 15.60 -3.59
CA SER A 514 2.89 15.21 -4.63
C SER A 514 4.06 14.44 -4.04
N THR A 515 4.57 13.44 -4.77
CA THR A 515 5.76 12.71 -4.36
C THR A 515 7.04 13.46 -4.71
N ALA A 516 8.11 13.17 -3.98
CA ALA A 516 9.45 13.73 -4.13
C ALA A 516 10.49 12.62 -3.94
N PRO A 517 11.76 12.79 -4.38
CA PRO A 517 12.79 11.77 -4.24
C PRO A 517 12.93 11.24 -2.81
N VAL A 518 13.06 9.93 -2.67
CA VAL A 518 13.01 9.23 -1.36
C VAL A 518 14.19 9.61 -0.44
N THR A 519 15.35 9.95 -1.02
CA THR A 519 16.58 10.31 -0.29
C THR A 519 17.07 11.71 -0.64
N SER A 520 17.61 12.42 0.37
CA SER A 520 18.31 13.70 0.19
C SER A 520 19.83 13.56 0.02
N ASP A 521 20.40 12.42 0.40
CA ASP A 521 21.84 12.15 0.32
C ASP A 521 22.25 11.70 -1.08
N SER A 522 23.51 11.95 -1.42
CA SER A 522 23.95 12.29 -2.78
C SER A 522 24.21 11.13 -3.75
N ASP A 523 23.51 9.99 -3.63
CA ASP A 523 23.72 8.82 -4.51
C ASP A 523 22.47 8.36 -5.30
N VAL A 524 22.44 8.80 -6.57
CA VAL A 524 21.93 8.11 -7.77
C VAL A 524 20.42 7.84 -7.93
N SER A 525 19.62 7.51 -6.90
CA SER A 525 18.18 7.19 -7.12
C SER A 525 17.26 8.42 -7.09
N SER A 526 16.79 8.88 -8.26
CA SER A 526 15.81 9.98 -8.38
C SER A 526 14.34 9.53 -8.26
N ASP A 527 14.09 8.29 -7.83
CA ASP A 527 12.73 7.74 -7.71
C ASP A 527 11.96 8.42 -6.58
N THR A 528 10.69 8.74 -6.84
CA THR A 528 9.79 9.37 -5.86
C THR A 528 8.87 8.39 -5.14
N LEU A 529 8.70 7.21 -5.72
CA LEU A 529 8.08 6.02 -5.15
C LEU A 529 8.88 4.80 -5.61
N GLN A 530 9.17 3.91 -4.67
CA GLN A 530 9.75 2.58 -4.89
C GLN A 530 8.87 1.57 -4.15
N PHE A 531 8.36 0.59 -4.89
CA PHE A 531 7.52 -0.49 -4.34
C PHE A 531 8.10 -1.84 -4.78
N ALA A 532 8.27 -2.76 -3.84
CA ALA A 532 8.76 -4.10 -4.09
C ALA A 532 7.92 -5.18 -3.38
N LEU A 533 7.77 -6.34 -4.03
CA LEU A 533 7.23 -7.58 -3.45
C LEU A 533 8.10 -8.76 -3.87
N GLU A 534 8.22 -9.78 -3.02
CA GLU A 534 9.03 -10.98 -3.28
C GLU A 534 8.22 -12.27 -3.11
N ASP A 535 8.60 -13.29 -3.89
CA ASP A 535 7.98 -14.63 -3.98
C ASP A 535 6.45 -14.65 -3.88
N LEU A 536 5.78 -13.78 -4.65
CA LEU A 536 4.32 -13.79 -4.73
C LEU A 536 3.86 -15.11 -5.37
N GLN A 537 3.03 -15.86 -4.65
CA GLN A 537 2.44 -17.11 -5.11
C GLN A 537 0.92 -17.09 -5.01
N LEU A 538 0.28 -17.80 -5.93
CA LEU A 538 -1.15 -18.01 -6.00
C LEU A 538 -1.42 -19.48 -6.34
N GLN A 539 -2.18 -20.20 -5.51
CA GLN A 539 -2.61 -21.56 -5.80
C GLN A 539 -4.13 -21.71 -5.75
N GLN A 540 -4.68 -22.36 -6.77
CA GLN A 540 -6.10 -22.65 -6.92
C GLN A 540 -6.31 -24.11 -7.31
N THR A 541 -7.26 -24.78 -6.65
CA THR A 541 -7.75 -26.10 -7.04
C THR A 541 -9.26 -26.01 -7.30
N ALA A 542 -9.73 -26.59 -8.40
CA ALA A 542 -11.14 -26.68 -8.75
C ALA A 542 -11.48 -28.07 -9.29
N GLN A 543 -12.70 -28.56 -9.04
CA GLN A 543 -13.27 -29.64 -9.84
C GLN A 543 -13.84 -29.03 -11.12
N ALA A 544 -13.43 -29.55 -12.28
CA ALA A 544 -13.93 -29.13 -13.59
C ALA A 544 -15.09 -30.02 -14.07
N ALA A 545 -15.09 -31.28 -13.64
CA ALA A 545 -16.15 -32.26 -13.80
C ALA A 545 -16.08 -33.27 -12.65
N GLU A 546 -17.07 -34.16 -12.55
CA GLU A 546 -17.23 -35.15 -11.47
C GLU A 546 -15.98 -36.02 -11.23
N HIS A 547 -15.22 -36.31 -12.30
CA HIS A 547 -13.98 -37.09 -12.29
C HIS A 547 -12.72 -36.31 -12.70
N GLN A 548 -12.77 -34.96 -12.73
CA GLN A 548 -11.67 -34.12 -13.24
C GLN A 548 -11.27 -33.01 -12.26
N THR A 549 -10.03 -33.06 -11.79
CA THR A 549 -9.43 -32.01 -10.96
C THR A 549 -8.53 -31.10 -11.82
N LYS A 550 -8.57 -29.80 -11.52
CA LYS A 550 -7.77 -28.77 -12.16
C LYS A 550 -7.03 -27.97 -11.10
N GLN A 551 -5.71 -28.01 -11.14
CA GLN A 551 -4.83 -27.22 -10.28
C GLN A 551 -4.14 -26.14 -11.10
N THR A 552 -4.17 -24.90 -10.64
CA THR A 552 -3.40 -23.79 -11.21
C THR A 552 -2.51 -23.20 -10.13
N GLN A 553 -1.24 -23.03 -10.45
CA GLN A 553 -0.25 -22.32 -9.64
C GLN A 553 0.30 -21.18 -10.49
N LEU A 554 0.39 -20.00 -9.90
CA LEU A 554 1.11 -18.83 -10.42
C LEU A 554 2.16 -18.47 -9.38
N SER A 555 3.39 -18.21 -9.83
CA SER A 555 4.45 -17.64 -9.00
C SER A 555 5.17 -16.54 -9.76
N LEU A 556 5.44 -15.44 -9.04
CA LEU A 556 6.19 -14.29 -9.49
C LEU A 556 7.44 -14.18 -8.60
N GLY A 557 8.56 -13.75 -9.19
CA GLY A 557 9.78 -13.45 -8.44
C GLY A 557 9.69 -12.10 -7.73
N SER A 558 10.83 -11.43 -7.59
CA SER A 558 10.85 -10.02 -7.16
C SER A 558 10.13 -9.17 -8.21
N ILE A 559 9.12 -8.42 -7.75
CA ILE A 559 8.38 -7.40 -8.49
C ILE A 559 8.89 -6.06 -7.98
N GLN A 560 9.22 -5.13 -8.88
CA GLN A 560 9.62 -3.76 -8.54
C GLN A 560 8.84 -2.76 -9.39
N LEU A 561 8.27 -1.74 -8.77
CA LEU A 561 7.53 -0.66 -9.42
C LEU A 561 8.06 0.70 -8.90
N ASN A 562 8.71 1.44 -9.80
CA ASN A 562 9.34 2.73 -9.45
C ASN A 562 8.74 3.88 -10.27
N ALA A 563 8.66 5.06 -9.67
CA ALA A 563 8.18 6.30 -10.27
C ALA A 563 9.31 7.33 -10.38
N LYS A 564 9.86 7.51 -11.59
CA LYS A 564 11.09 8.29 -11.86
C LYS A 564 10.91 9.82 -11.81
N ALA A 565 9.70 10.29 -11.52
CA ALA A 565 9.33 11.70 -11.36
C ALA A 565 8.09 11.81 -10.43
N PRO A 566 7.68 13.00 -9.97
CA PRO A 566 6.54 13.16 -9.08
C PRO A 566 5.22 12.62 -9.63
N ILE A 567 4.58 11.73 -8.85
CA ILE A 567 3.13 11.52 -8.84
C ILE A 567 2.51 12.73 -8.17
N ALA A 568 1.41 13.27 -8.70
CA ALA A 568 0.66 14.34 -8.04
C ALA A 568 -0.84 14.12 -8.13
N ALA A 569 -1.55 14.47 -7.06
CA ALA A 569 -3.01 14.48 -7.00
C ALA A 569 -3.48 15.76 -6.29
N SER A 570 -4.57 16.34 -6.75
CA SER A 570 -5.21 17.47 -6.06
C SER A 570 -6.71 17.46 -6.26
N ALA A 571 -7.43 18.00 -5.28
CA ALA A 571 -8.85 18.32 -5.38
C ALA A 571 -9.06 19.81 -5.06
N THR A 572 -9.75 20.50 -5.95
CA THR A 572 -10.08 21.93 -5.83
C THR A 572 -11.59 22.12 -5.89
N PRO A 573 -12.23 22.68 -4.84
CA PRO A 573 -13.65 23.02 -4.90
C PRO A 573 -13.86 24.19 -5.87
N LEU A 574 -14.90 24.09 -6.70
CA LEU A 574 -15.29 25.14 -7.65
C LEU A 574 -16.36 26.04 -7.06
N ALA A 575 -16.23 27.35 -7.30
CA ALA A 575 -17.27 28.31 -6.96
C ALA A 575 -18.52 28.06 -7.81
N THR A 576 -19.67 27.92 -7.16
CA THR A 576 -20.96 27.62 -7.79
C THR A 576 -21.38 28.72 -8.78
N GLN A 577 -21.48 28.39 -10.07
CA GLN A 577 -22.02 29.30 -11.10
C GLN A 577 -23.51 29.04 -11.44
N ASP A 578 -24.10 27.96 -10.91
CA ASP A 578 -25.46 27.54 -11.29
C ASP A 578 -26.46 27.55 -10.11
N THR A 579 -27.72 27.78 -10.44
CA THR A 579 -28.89 27.99 -9.58
C THR A 579 -29.35 26.76 -8.80
N THR A 580 -28.71 25.60 -8.99
CA THR A 580 -29.07 24.31 -8.38
C THR A 580 -28.41 24.07 -7.02
N GLY A 581 -27.43 24.90 -6.63
CA GLY A 581 -26.81 24.86 -5.29
C GLY A 581 -25.87 23.68 -4.99
N ALA A 582 -25.62 22.80 -5.96
CA ALA A 582 -24.67 21.70 -5.80
C ALA A 582 -23.22 22.21 -5.87
N GLN A 583 -22.42 21.95 -4.83
CA GLN A 583 -20.98 22.17 -4.87
C GLN A 583 -20.32 21.10 -5.75
N SER A 584 -19.40 21.52 -6.61
CA SER A 584 -18.58 20.62 -7.43
C SER A 584 -17.10 20.73 -7.04
N THR A 585 -16.40 19.62 -7.17
CA THR A 585 -14.95 19.52 -6.94
C THR A 585 -14.29 19.00 -8.19
N GLU A 586 -13.25 19.69 -8.65
CA GLU A 586 -12.37 19.23 -9.73
C GLU A 586 -11.21 18.46 -9.11
N PHE A 587 -10.93 17.29 -9.65
CA PHE A 587 -9.84 16.40 -9.27
C PHE A 587 -8.85 16.33 -10.43
N ALA A 588 -7.58 16.62 -10.16
CA ALA A 588 -6.50 16.50 -11.12
C ALA A 588 -5.52 15.42 -10.65
N PHE A 589 -5.23 14.44 -11.51
CA PHE A 589 -4.32 13.33 -11.22
C PHE A 589 -3.24 13.22 -12.29
N LYS A 590 -1.97 13.26 -11.86
CA LYS A 590 -0.80 13.23 -12.74
C LYS A 590 0.10 12.06 -12.38
N LEU A 591 0.14 11.07 -13.28
CA LEU A 591 1.06 9.96 -13.25
C LEU A 591 2.37 10.32 -14.00
N PRO A 592 3.54 10.02 -13.43
CA PRO A 592 4.83 10.16 -14.09
C PRO A 592 5.11 8.95 -15.01
N PRO A 593 6.22 8.96 -15.77
CA PRO A 593 6.85 7.75 -16.26
C PRO A 593 7.05 6.71 -15.13
N LEU A 594 6.57 5.49 -15.35
CA LEU A 594 6.68 4.36 -14.43
C LEU A 594 7.53 3.26 -15.06
N SER A 595 8.32 2.57 -14.23
CA SER A 595 9.03 1.35 -14.61
C SER A 595 8.63 0.19 -13.69
N LEU A 596 8.07 -0.87 -14.28
CA LEU A 596 7.79 -2.15 -13.65
C LEU A 596 8.84 -3.16 -14.10
N ALA A 597 9.46 -3.86 -13.15
CA ALA A 597 10.36 -4.99 -13.40
C ALA A 597 9.90 -6.23 -12.64
N LEU A 598 10.16 -7.40 -13.22
CA LEU A 598 9.76 -8.71 -12.70
C LEU A 598 10.89 -9.72 -12.95
N SER A 599 11.43 -10.30 -11.89
CA SER A 599 12.62 -11.15 -11.93
C SER A 599 12.34 -12.63 -12.23
N GLN A 600 11.06 -13.04 -12.33
CA GLN A 600 10.59 -14.35 -12.80
C GLN A 600 9.07 -14.36 -12.92
N LEU A 601 8.52 -15.07 -13.92
CA LEU A 601 7.12 -15.52 -13.96
C LEU A 601 7.09 -17.04 -14.22
N ARG A 602 6.29 -17.78 -13.45
CA ARG A 602 5.90 -19.15 -13.78
C ARG A 602 4.40 -19.34 -13.55
N VAL A 603 3.69 -19.82 -14.57
CA VAL A 603 2.30 -20.28 -14.47
C VAL A 603 2.29 -21.76 -14.82
N SER A 604 1.75 -22.60 -13.95
CA SER A 604 1.57 -24.02 -14.23
C SER A 604 0.15 -24.47 -13.97
N GLN A 605 -0.48 -25.06 -14.97
CA GLN A 605 -1.84 -25.56 -14.91
C GLN A 605 -1.85 -27.07 -15.15
N ALA A 606 -2.10 -27.84 -14.10
CA ALA A 606 -2.25 -29.28 -14.15
C ALA A 606 -3.74 -29.67 -14.19
N VAL A 607 -4.03 -30.72 -14.93
CA VAL A 607 -5.34 -31.35 -15.06
C VAL A 607 -5.15 -32.85 -14.91
N GLU A 608 -5.85 -33.45 -13.95
CA GLU A 608 -5.85 -34.90 -13.72
C GLU A 608 -7.25 -35.46 -13.94
N ASN A 609 -7.33 -36.50 -14.75
CA ASN A 609 -8.57 -37.24 -14.99
C ASN A 609 -8.52 -38.54 -14.17
N LEU A 610 -9.43 -38.68 -13.21
CA LEU A 610 -9.63 -39.91 -12.46
C LEU A 610 -10.24 -40.97 -13.38
N ALA A 611 -9.70 -42.18 -13.37
CA ALA A 611 -10.11 -43.24 -14.27
C ALA A 611 -11.27 -44.07 -13.69
N ASP A 612 -12.33 -44.26 -14.47
CA ASP A 612 -13.48 -45.09 -14.09
C ASP A 612 -13.12 -46.59 -14.00
N ASN A 613 -12.91 -47.06 -12.77
CA ASN A 613 -13.10 -48.44 -12.28
C ASN A 613 -12.72 -49.62 -13.21
N SER A 614 -11.65 -49.50 -14.02
CA SER A 614 -11.27 -50.56 -14.97
C SER A 614 -9.80 -50.55 -15.42
N ALA A 615 -8.86 -50.46 -14.48
CA ALA A 615 -7.40 -50.62 -14.71
C ALA A 615 -6.76 -49.65 -15.74
N ALA A 616 -7.49 -48.64 -16.21
CA ALA A 616 -6.95 -47.56 -17.04
C ALA A 616 -6.03 -46.67 -16.20
N ALA A 617 -4.82 -46.42 -16.70
CA ALA A 617 -3.85 -45.56 -16.01
C ALA A 617 -4.32 -44.10 -16.02
N VAL A 618 -4.18 -43.42 -14.87
CA VAL A 618 -4.42 -41.97 -14.73
C VAL A 618 -3.74 -41.23 -15.87
N GLN A 619 -4.51 -40.36 -16.53
CA GLN A 619 -4.01 -39.42 -17.52
C GLN A 619 -3.93 -38.05 -16.85
N SER A 620 -2.74 -37.45 -16.91
CA SER A 620 -2.56 -36.06 -16.48
C SER A 620 -1.88 -35.25 -17.57
N SER A 621 -2.31 -33.98 -17.68
CA SER A 621 -1.70 -32.99 -18.55
C SER A 621 -1.31 -31.77 -17.71
N ARG A 622 -0.16 -31.19 -18.00
CA ARG A 622 0.34 -29.98 -17.34
C ARG A 622 0.85 -29.02 -18.40
N ASN A 623 0.32 -27.81 -18.42
CA ASN A 623 0.82 -26.71 -19.24
C ASN A 623 1.65 -25.79 -18.33
N ASP A 624 2.90 -25.54 -18.71
CA ASP A 624 3.83 -24.67 -17.98
C ASP A 624 4.20 -23.47 -18.87
N ILE A 625 4.02 -22.25 -18.37
CA ILE A 625 4.50 -21.00 -18.96
C ILE A 625 5.57 -20.45 -18.03
N ASN A 626 6.80 -20.34 -18.51
CA ASN A 626 7.93 -19.80 -17.77
C ASN A 626 8.49 -18.58 -18.51
N LEU A 627 8.92 -17.56 -17.77
CA LEU A 627 9.58 -16.37 -18.29
C LEU A 627 10.61 -15.91 -17.26
N LYS A 628 11.86 -15.69 -17.70
CA LYS A 628 12.96 -15.36 -16.77
C LYS A 628 12.92 -13.91 -16.30
N THR A 629 12.76 -12.95 -17.20
CA THR A 629 12.61 -11.54 -16.84
C THR A 629 11.54 -10.88 -17.67
N PHE A 630 10.80 -9.96 -17.06
CA PHE A 630 9.93 -9.01 -17.74
C PHE A 630 10.20 -7.59 -17.23
N SER A 631 10.20 -6.61 -18.13
CA SER A 631 10.25 -5.19 -17.78
C SER A 631 9.31 -4.39 -18.68
N LEU A 632 8.62 -3.42 -18.10
CA LEU A 632 7.66 -2.53 -18.75
C LEU A 632 7.92 -1.10 -18.29
N GLU A 633 8.25 -0.20 -19.22
CA GLU A 633 8.47 1.22 -18.95
C GLU A 633 7.53 2.09 -19.78
N THR A 634 6.91 3.10 -19.14
CA THR A 634 6.19 4.17 -19.84
C THR A 634 7.10 5.38 -20.02
N SER A 635 6.99 6.09 -21.16
CA SER A 635 7.90 7.21 -21.49
C SER A 635 7.33 8.60 -21.20
N LYS A 636 6.00 8.75 -21.19
CA LYS A 636 5.32 10.04 -20.99
C LYS A 636 4.59 10.05 -19.65
N ALA A 637 4.53 11.22 -19.03
CA ALA A 637 3.55 11.48 -17.96
C ALA A 637 2.13 11.47 -18.54
N MET A 638 1.16 11.09 -17.71
CA MET A 638 -0.27 11.04 -18.03
C MET A 638 -1.02 11.92 -17.03
N THR A 639 -1.91 12.78 -17.53
CA THR A 639 -2.81 13.59 -16.68
C THR A 639 -4.26 13.15 -16.94
N LEU A 640 -5.04 13.03 -15.88
CA LEU A 640 -6.48 12.81 -15.92
C LEU A 640 -7.14 13.82 -14.97
N ASP A 641 -7.95 14.70 -15.54
CA ASP A 641 -8.71 15.72 -14.80
C ASP A 641 -10.21 15.38 -14.91
N TYR A 642 -10.95 15.42 -13.80
CA TYR A 642 -12.38 15.07 -13.76
C TYR A 642 -13.14 15.84 -12.67
N SER A 643 -14.47 15.92 -12.78
CA SER A 643 -15.33 16.60 -11.79
C SER A 643 -16.14 15.61 -10.96
N SER A 644 -16.48 15.97 -9.72
CA SER A 644 -17.35 15.19 -8.83
C SER A 644 -18.77 14.95 -9.37
N LEU A 645 -19.18 15.66 -10.42
CA LEU A 645 -20.47 15.51 -11.11
C LEU A 645 -20.44 14.43 -12.22
N GLN A 646 -19.30 13.77 -12.44
CA GLN A 646 -19.10 12.76 -13.48
C GLN A 646 -18.41 11.53 -12.90
N SER A 647 -18.69 10.34 -13.46
CA SER A 647 -17.90 9.14 -13.13
C SER A 647 -16.51 9.24 -13.73
N ILE A 648 -15.51 8.70 -13.02
CA ILE A 648 -14.13 8.61 -13.52
C ILE A 648 -14.05 7.78 -14.81
N GLU A 649 -14.96 6.82 -15.01
CA GLU A 649 -15.10 6.08 -16.26
C GLU A 649 -15.46 7.00 -17.43
N ASN A 650 -16.43 7.91 -17.28
CA ASN A 650 -16.80 8.87 -18.33
C ASN A 650 -15.66 9.85 -18.63
N ALA A 651 -14.90 10.25 -17.61
CA ALA A 651 -13.71 11.08 -17.79
C ALA A 651 -12.62 10.33 -18.59
N ILE A 652 -12.33 9.07 -18.26
CA ILE A 652 -11.40 8.23 -19.03
C ILE A 652 -11.93 8.05 -20.47
N GLN A 653 -13.19 7.70 -20.68
CA GLN A 653 -13.78 7.49 -22.01
C GLN A 653 -13.72 8.72 -22.93
N SER A 654 -13.75 9.94 -22.36
CA SER A 654 -13.67 11.22 -23.09
C SER A 654 -12.26 11.81 -23.18
N SER A 655 -11.32 11.35 -22.35
CA SER A 655 -9.92 11.79 -22.34
C SER A 655 -9.17 11.50 -23.65
N GLN A 656 -8.06 12.22 -23.86
CA GLN A 656 -7.13 11.98 -24.96
C GLN A 656 -5.74 11.71 -24.39
N LEU A 657 -5.31 10.45 -24.41
CA LEU A 657 -4.09 10.00 -23.72
C LEU A 657 -3.12 9.40 -24.75
N SER A 658 -1.86 9.81 -24.71
CA SER A 658 -0.80 9.29 -25.57
C SER A 658 0.39 8.87 -24.70
N ASN A 659 0.86 7.63 -24.86
CA ASN A 659 2.08 7.16 -24.19
C ASN A 659 2.90 6.28 -25.13
N GLN A 660 4.19 6.13 -24.85
CA GLN A 660 5.01 5.08 -25.47
C GLN A 660 5.43 4.13 -24.37
N VAL A 661 5.28 2.84 -24.65
CA VAL A 661 5.46 1.78 -23.69
C VAL A 661 6.48 0.80 -24.26
N ASN A 662 7.59 0.64 -23.56
CA ASN A 662 8.65 -0.28 -23.92
C ASN A 662 8.55 -1.51 -23.03
N TRP A 663 8.47 -2.68 -23.65
CA TRP A 663 8.32 -3.96 -22.97
C TRP A 663 9.40 -4.92 -23.45
N GLN A 664 10.02 -5.63 -22.51
CA GLN A 664 11.06 -6.62 -22.78
C GLN A 664 10.81 -7.88 -21.96
N ALA A 665 11.00 -9.02 -22.58
CA ALA A 665 10.77 -10.35 -22.04
C ALA A 665 11.94 -11.27 -22.47
N GLN A 666 12.53 -12.02 -21.52
CA GLN A 666 13.64 -12.94 -21.81
C GLN A 666 13.29 -14.36 -21.41
N GLN A 667 13.66 -15.31 -22.28
CA GLN A 667 13.45 -16.74 -22.09
C GLN A 667 11.99 -17.10 -21.78
N LEU A 668 11.07 -16.68 -22.66
CA LEU A 668 9.70 -17.18 -22.64
C LEU A 668 9.70 -18.63 -23.13
N LEU A 669 9.19 -19.54 -22.31
CA LEU A 669 9.09 -20.96 -22.61
C LEU A 669 7.71 -21.49 -22.19
N ILE A 670 6.94 -21.94 -23.17
CA ILE A 670 5.66 -22.64 -22.98
C ILE A 670 5.89 -24.12 -23.29
N GLU A 671 5.71 -24.97 -22.28
CA GLU A 671 5.77 -26.43 -22.40
C GLU A 671 4.40 -27.04 -22.13
N LYS A 672 4.11 -28.15 -22.82
CA LYS A 672 3.01 -29.06 -22.52
C LYS A 672 3.59 -30.42 -22.15
N GLN A 673 3.28 -30.87 -20.94
CA GLN A 673 3.65 -32.18 -20.44
C GLN A 673 2.41 -33.08 -20.44
N LEU A 674 2.52 -34.25 -21.08
CA LEU A 674 1.48 -35.27 -21.14
C LEU A 674 1.98 -36.54 -20.46
N SER A 675 1.24 -37.06 -19.48
CA SER A 675 1.59 -38.25 -18.71
C SER A 675 0.50 -39.32 -18.84
N ALA A 676 0.87 -40.52 -19.26
CA ALA A 676 -0.04 -41.66 -19.38
C ALA A 676 0.73 -42.98 -19.22
N LYS A 677 0.13 -43.98 -18.53
CA LYS A 677 0.70 -45.32 -18.32
C LYS A 677 2.15 -45.29 -17.79
N GLY A 678 2.46 -44.36 -16.88
CA GLY A 678 3.79 -44.19 -16.28
C GLY A 678 4.87 -43.62 -17.21
N ARG A 679 4.52 -43.17 -18.41
CA ARG A 679 5.41 -42.44 -19.32
C ARG A 679 4.99 -40.98 -19.41
N THR A 680 5.98 -40.09 -19.47
CA THR A 680 5.79 -38.64 -19.55
C THR A 680 6.48 -38.11 -20.80
N ARG A 681 5.75 -37.39 -21.65
CA ARG A 681 6.28 -36.66 -22.81
C ARG A 681 6.17 -35.17 -22.53
N LYS A 682 7.29 -34.45 -22.62
CA LYS A 682 7.31 -32.99 -22.76
C LYS A 682 7.26 -32.60 -24.23
N GLN A 683 6.63 -31.49 -24.52
CA GLN A 683 6.52 -30.87 -25.84
C GLN A 683 6.66 -29.35 -25.67
N THR A 684 7.65 -28.76 -26.32
CA THR A 684 7.74 -27.30 -26.47
C THR A 684 6.59 -26.84 -27.37
N VAL A 685 5.83 -25.87 -26.90
CA VAL A 685 4.73 -25.22 -27.63
C VAL A 685 5.22 -23.89 -28.21
N LEU A 686 5.96 -23.12 -27.40
CA LEU A 686 6.61 -21.87 -27.78
C LEU A 686 7.91 -21.71 -26.99
N LYS A 687 8.96 -21.23 -27.64
CA LYS A 687 10.20 -20.77 -26.99
C LYS A 687 10.68 -19.53 -27.71
N LEU A 688 10.88 -18.43 -26.97
CA LEU A 688 11.43 -17.18 -27.46
C LEU A 688 12.55 -16.73 -26.51
N ASP A 689 13.79 -16.74 -26.96
CA ASP A 689 14.92 -16.39 -26.09
C ASP A 689 14.94 -14.90 -25.70
N ASN A 690 14.51 -14.02 -26.61
CA ASN A 690 14.45 -12.57 -26.40
C ASN A 690 13.27 -11.98 -27.19
N LEU A 691 12.37 -11.29 -26.51
CA LEU A 691 11.21 -10.60 -27.05
C LEU A 691 11.27 -9.15 -26.57
N ALA A 692 11.29 -8.19 -27.49
CA ALA A 692 11.18 -6.77 -27.16
C ALA A 692 10.13 -6.10 -28.04
N LEU A 693 9.43 -5.12 -27.49
CA LEU A 693 8.40 -4.35 -28.17
C LEU A 693 8.47 -2.88 -27.72
N ALA A 694 8.51 -1.99 -28.69
CA ALA A 694 8.20 -0.57 -28.48
C ALA A 694 6.81 -0.29 -29.08
N GLN A 695 5.85 0.09 -28.25
CA GLN A 695 4.51 0.49 -28.71
C GLN A 695 4.26 1.98 -28.44
N THR A 696 3.54 2.66 -29.33
CA THR A 696 2.94 3.97 -29.07
C THR A 696 1.43 3.79 -29.00
N LEU A 697 0.86 4.02 -27.83
CA LEU A 697 -0.58 3.89 -27.56
C LEU A 697 -1.23 5.27 -27.54
N ASN A 698 -2.32 5.43 -28.28
CA ASN A 698 -3.12 6.63 -28.34
C ASN A 698 -4.61 6.29 -28.09
N TRP A 699 -5.14 6.78 -26.98
CA TRP A 699 -6.54 6.66 -26.59
C TRP A 699 -7.32 7.92 -26.98
N GLN A 700 -8.41 7.76 -27.72
CA GLN A 700 -9.32 8.85 -28.09
C GLN A 700 -10.69 8.29 -28.47
N ASN A 701 -11.78 8.89 -27.95
CA ASN A 701 -13.16 8.59 -28.35
C ASN A 701 -13.52 7.08 -28.30
N GLN A 702 -13.33 6.45 -27.13
CA GLN A 702 -13.54 5.00 -26.90
C GLN A 702 -12.73 4.04 -27.79
N ARG A 703 -11.68 4.53 -28.47
CA ARG A 703 -10.78 3.73 -29.30
C ARG A 703 -9.33 3.86 -28.83
N LEU A 704 -8.67 2.72 -28.70
CA LEU A 704 -7.24 2.60 -28.48
C LEU A 704 -6.56 2.26 -29.81
N HIS A 705 -5.68 3.14 -30.29
CA HIS A 705 -4.80 2.90 -31.42
C HIS A 705 -3.39 2.58 -30.91
N GLY A 706 -2.80 1.49 -31.36
CA GLY A 706 -1.42 1.10 -31.07
C GLY A 706 -0.61 1.00 -32.36
N HIS A 707 0.54 1.65 -32.41
CA HIS A 707 1.58 1.39 -33.41
C HIS A 707 2.77 0.70 -32.71
N GLU A 708 3.24 -0.40 -33.26
CA GLU A 708 4.04 -1.40 -32.56
C GLU A 708 5.25 -1.86 -33.39
N GLN A 709 6.41 -1.92 -32.75
CA GLN A 709 7.66 -2.41 -33.32
C GLN A 709 8.22 -3.56 -32.49
N TRP A 710 7.97 -4.78 -32.96
CA TRP A 710 8.37 -6.03 -32.34
C TRP A 710 9.77 -6.45 -32.82
N ARG A 711 10.56 -7.01 -31.90
CA ARG A 711 11.78 -7.76 -32.19
C ARG A 711 11.70 -9.10 -31.48
N VAL A 712 11.57 -10.17 -32.26
CA VAL A 712 11.33 -11.54 -31.81
C VAL A 712 12.56 -12.37 -32.16
N GLY A 713 13.48 -12.53 -31.20
CA GLY A 713 14.84 -12.99 -31.48
C GLY A 713 15.58 -11.98 -32.37
N THR A 714 15.88 -12.40 -33.60
CA THR A 714 16.44 -11.58 -34.69
C THR A 714 15.36 -10.89 -35.54
N VAL A 715 14.23 -11.57 -35.77
CA VAL A 715 13.14 -11.12 -36.67
C VAL A 715 12.53 -9.82 -36.18
N LYS A 716 12.23 -8.91 -37.10
CA LYS A 716 11.49 -7.67 -36.85
C LYS A 716 10.09 -7.78 -37.45
N LEU A 717 9.10 -7.30 -36.70
CA LEU A 717 7.70 -7.26 -37.09
C LEU A 717 7.17 -5.85 -36.75
N GLN A 718 6.41 -5.26 -37.66
CA GLN A 718 5.64 -4.04 -37.40
C GLN A 718 4.16 -4.39 -37.32
N SER A 719 3.44 -3.73 -36.43
CA SER A 719 1.99 -3.87 -36.35
C SER A 719 1.28 -2.56 -36.02
N ASP A 720 0.07 -2.44 -36.54
CA ASP A 720 -0.86 -1.36 -36.24
C ASP A 720 -2.18 -2.00 -35.79
N HIS A 721 -2.67 -1.60 -34.62
CA HIS A 721 -3.85 -2.16 -33.98
C HIS A 721 -4.84 -1.05 -33.60
N GLN A 722 -6.13 -1.29 -33.82
CA GLN A 722 -7.22 -0.45 -33.33
C GLN A 722 -8.23 -1.31 -32.57
N LEU A 723 -8.32 -1.11 -31.25
CA LEU A 723 -9.34 -1.67 -30.38
C LEU A 723 -10.44 -0.64 -30.12
N GLN A 724 -11.67 -0.93 -30.55
CA GLN A 724 -12.88 -0.22 -30.17
C GLN A 724 -13.62 -1.03 -29.11
N PHE A 725 -13.86 -0.41 -27.95
CA PHE A 725 -14.60 -1.04 -26.85
C PHE A 725 -16.09 -1.21 -27.20
N ALA A 726 -16.73 -2.21 -26.59
CA ALA A 726 -18.15 -2.47 -26.77
C ALA A 726 -19.01 -1.33 -26.17
N ALA A 727 -20.16 -1.08 -26.78
CA ALA A 727 -21.17 -0.14 -26.30
C ALA A 727 -22.57 -0.74 -26.53
N PRO A 728 -23.65 -0.20 -25.95
CA PRO A 728 -24.99 -0.82 -26.00
C PRO A 728 -25.52 -1.19 -27.41
N HIS A 729 -25.00 -0.54 -28.46
CA HIS A 729 -25.31 -0.81 -29.87
C HIS A 729 -24.06 -0.96 -30.76
N LYS A 730 -22.90 -1.36 -30.20
CA LYS A 730 -21.66 -1.62 -30.95
C LYS A 730 -20.91 -2.83 -30.39
N PRO A 731 -20.45 -3.78 -31.24
CA PRO A 731 -19.63 -4.90 -30.78
C PRO A 731 -18.25 -4.43 -30.30
N LEU A 732 -17.59 -5.29 -29.52
CA LEU A 732 -16.15 -5.20 -29.32
C LEU A 732 -15.47 -5.50 -30.66
N LEU A 733 -14.65 -4.59 -31.15
CA LEU A 733 -14.01 -4.68 -32.46
C LEU A 733 -12.51 -4.41 -32.32
N LEU A 734 -11.70 -5.43 -32.62
CA LEU A 734 -10.25 -5.32 -32.75
C LEU A 734 -9.89 -5.54 -34.23
N THR A 735 -9.36 -4.50 -34.87
CA THR A 735 -8.81 -4.58 -36.23
C THR A 735 -7.31 -4.33 -36.18
N GLY A 736 -6.55 -4.96 -37.07
CA GLY A 736 -5.11 -4.73 -37.14
C GLY A 736 -4.45 -5.11 -38.45
N GLN A 737 -3.20 -4.68 -38.60
CA GLN A 737 -2.28 -5.09 -39.65
C GLN A 737 -0.95 -5.51 -39.05
N TRP A 738 -0.36 -6.59 -39.56
CA TRP A 738 1.00 -7.06 -39.32
C TRP A 738 1.81 -6.96 -40.61
N VAL A 739 3.08 -6.59 -40.51
CA VAL A 739 4.06 -6.58 -41.60
C VAL A 739 5.38 -7.18 -41.10
N VAL A 740 5.76 -8.32 -41.65
CA VAL A 740 7.06 -8.96 -41.45
C VAL A 740 7.86 -8.84 -42.74
N ASP A 741 9.08 -8.34 -42.61
CA ASP A 741 10.08 -8.20 -43.66
C ASP A 741 11.40 -8.71 -43.07
N THR A 742 11.88 -9.87 -43.55
CA THR A 742 12.99 -10.61 -42.94
C THR A 742 13.58 -11.62 -43.94
N SER A 743 14.79 -12.11 -43.68
CA SER A 743 15.36 -13.23 -44.44
C SER A 743 14.74 -14.58 -44.05
N MET A 744 14.69 -15.54 -44.98
CA MET A 744 14.30 -16.92 -44.68
C MET A 744 15.17 -17.54 -43.59
N THR A 745 16.48 -17.22 -43.57
CA THR A 745 17.42 -17.67 -42.54
C THR A 745 17.02 -17.21 -41.13
N GLU A 746 16.58 -15.96 -40.97
CA GLU A 746 16.07 -15.44 -39.68
C GLU A 746 14.72 -16.07 -39.30
N ALA A 747 13.80 -16.21 -40.26
CA ALA A 747 12.50 -16.83 -40.04
C ALA A 747 12.63 -18.30 -39.61
N LEU A 748 13.47 -19.08 -40.28
CA LEU A 748 13.77 -20.47 -39.91
C LEU A 748 14.52 -20.56 -38.57
N SER A 749 15.45 -19.66 -38.28
CA SER A 749 16.13 -19.59 -36.98
C SER A 749 15.17 -19.27 -35.82
N LEU A 750 14.12 -18.48 -36.07
CA LEU A 750 13.03 -18.27 -35.10
C LEU A 750 12.14 -19.52 -34.96
N LEU A 751 11.73 -20.14 -36.06
CA LEU A 751 10.91 -21.36 -36.03
C LEU A 751 11.61 -22.51 -35.30
N ASN A 752 12.91 -22.71 -35.55
CA ASN A 752 13.75 -23.77 -34.97
C ASN A 752 13.93 -23.66 -33.45
N GLN A 753 13.64 -22.51 -32.83
CA GLN A 753 13.54 -22.40 -31.36
C GLN A 753 12.31 -23.14 -30.82
N THR A 754 11.21 -23.18 -31.58
CA THR A 754 9.89 -23.65 -31.14
C THR A 754 9.59 -25.08 -31.55
N GLN A 755 9.91 -25.44 -32.80
CA GLN A 755 9.80 -26.79 -33.37
C GLN A 755 11.12 -27.12 -34.08
N PRO A 756 11.77 -28.25 -33.79
CA PRO A 756 13.02 -28.62 -34.47
C PRO A 756 12.74 -28.86 -35.97
N LEU A 757 13.45 -28.12 -36.82
CA LEU A 757 13.42 -28.33 -38.26
C LEU A 757 14.19 -29.60 -38.64
N PRO A 758 13.90 -30.22 -39.81
CA PRO A 758 14.76 -31.27 -40.37
C PRO A 758 16.20 -30.77 -40.50
N ALA A 759 17.18 -31.60 -40.12
CA ALA A 759 18.60 -31.20 -40.17
C ALA A 759 19.10 -31.04 -41.62
N GLU A 760 18.35 -31.61 -42.56
CA GLU A 760 18.57 -31.66 -43.99
C GLU A 760 17.84 -30.54 -44.75
N LEU A 761 17.18 -29.60 -44.05
CA LEU A 761 16.49 -28.45 -44.64
C LEU A 761 17.34 -27.18 -44.48
N ASN A 762 17.68 -26.54 -45.59
CA ASN A 762 18.28 -25.21 -45.60
C ASN A 762 17.62 -24.35 -46.70
N VAL A 763 17.17 -23.15 -46.33
CA VAL A 763 16.51 -22.21 -47.26
C VAL A 763 17.00 -20.79 -46.97
N THR A 764 17.60 -20.18 -47.99
CA THR A 764 17.90 -18.74 -48.05
C THR A 764 16.89 -18.02 -48.94
N GLY A 765 16.92 -16.68 -48.92
CA GLY A 765 15.99 -15.83 -49.67
C GLY A 765 15.30 -14.79 -48.78
N HIS A 766 14.40 -14.01 -49.38
CA HIS A 766 13.66 -12.93 -48.73
C HIS A 766 12.19 -13.32 -48.52
N ASN A 767 11.66 -12.98 -47.34
CA ASN A 767 10.27 -13.24 -46.95
C ASN A 767 9.57 -11.92 -46.56
N GLN A 768 8.50 -11.61 -47.30
CA GLN A 768 7.59 -10.51 -46.99
C GLN A 768 6.19 -11.06 -46.73
N LEU A 769 5.70 -10.85 -45.51
CA LEU A 769 4.37 -11.29 -45.05
C LEU A 769 3.61 -10.07 -44.53
N GLN A 770 2.52 -9.71 -45.22
CA GLN A 770 1.54 -8.74 -44.73
C GLN A 770 0.26 -9.48 -44.36
N ALA A 771 -0.32 -9.17 -43.20
CA ALA A 771 -1.63 -9.70 -42.83
C ALA A 771 -2.52 -8.60 -42.22
N GLN A 772 -3.80 -8.57 -42.60
CA GLN A 772 -4.81 -7.68 -42.04
C GLN A 772 -5.90 -8.52 -41.38
N PHE A 773 -6.28 -8.21 -40.14
CA PHE A 773 -7.23 -9.00 -39.38
C PHE A 773 -8.33 -8.16 -38.72
N LYS A 774 -9.47 -8.82 -38.47
CA LYS A 774 -10.65 -8.28 -37.82
C LYS A 774 -11.25 -9.34 -36.89
N LEU A 775 -11.13 -9.10 -35.58
CA LEU A 775 -11.86 -9.81 -34.53
C LEU A 775 -13.09 -8.97 -34.15
N THR A 776 -14.28 -9.58 -34.22
CA THR A 776 -15.54 -8.98 -33.76
C THR A 776 -16.15 -9.89 -32.70
N HIS A 777 -16.51 -9.35 -31.54
CA HIS A 777 -17.13 -10.09 -30.45
C HIS A 777 -18.45 -9.43 -30.01
N GLU A 778 -19.48 -10.26 -29.94
CA GLU A 778 -20.83 -9.97 -29.49
C GLU A 778 -21.24 -11.03 -28.43
N PRO A 779 -22.21 -10.75 -27.54
CA PRO A 779 -22.58 -11.68 -26.46
C PRO A 779 -22.95 -13.10 -26.91
N GLU A 780 -23.43 -13.27 -28.14
CA GLU A 780 -23.86 -14.56 -28.69
C GLU A 780 -22.91 -15.15 -29.75
N GLN A 781 -21.85 -14.42 -30.17
CA GLN A 781 -20.93 -14.88 -31.22
C GLN A 781 -19.58 -14.16 -31.22
N THR A 782 -18.53 -14.89 -31.58
CA THR A 782 -17.20 -14.33 -31.86
C THR A 782 -16.78 -14.73 -33.27
N GLN A 783 -16.28 -13.79 -34.06
CA GLN A 783 -15.82 -14.00 -35.43
C GLN A 783 -14.45 -13.35 -35.64
N PHE A 784 -13.55 -14.06 -36.33
CA PHE A 784 -12.22 -13.61 -36.71
C PHE A 784 -12.02 -13.86 -38.21
N ALA A 785 -11.63 -12.82 -38.95
CA ALA A 785 -11.21 -12.91 -40.34
C ALA A 785 -9.80 -12.31 -40.47
N MET A 786 -8.95 -12.94 -41.28
CA MET A 786 -7.57 -12.52 -41.51
C MET A 786 -7.20 -12.74 -42.98
N GLN A 787 -6.94 -11.65 -43.68
CA GLN A 787 -6.41 -11.64 -45.04
C GLN A 787 -4.88 -11.61 -44.95
N ILE A 788 -4.21 -12.46 -45.74
CA ILE A 788 -2.78 -12.71 -45.66
C ILE A 788 -2.20 -12.63 -47.08
N THR A 789 -1.26 -11.72 -47.29
CA THR A 789 -0.45 -11.64 -48.51
C THR A 789 0.96 -12.11 -48.18
N GLN A 790 1.34 -13.27 -48.72
CA GLN A 790 2.66 -13.86 -48.60
C GLN A 790 3.41 -13.70 -49.92
N SER A 791 4.61 -13.13 -49.84
CA SER A 791 5.59 -13.08 -50.92
C SER A 791 6.90 -13.68 -50.41
N MET A 792 7.51 -14.56 -51.19
CA MET A 792 8.88 -15.00 -50.99
C MET A 792 9.62 -14.93 -52.32
N THR A 793 10.88 -14.50 -52.29
CA THR A 793 11.70 -14.32 -53.49
C THR A 793 13.13 -14.73 -53.23
N GLU A 794 13.84 -15.14 -54.28
CA GLU A 794 15.24 -15.58 -54.19
C GLU A 794 15.39 -16.80 -53.27
N LEU A 795 14.39 -17.69 -53.31
CA LEU A 795 14.39 -18.95 -52.56
C LEU A 795 15.42 -19.90 -53.16
N GLU A 796 16.47 -20.16 -52.39
CA GLU A 796 17.61 -21.00 -52.78
C GLU A 796 17.96 -21.93 -51.62
N GLY A 797 18.42 -23.14 -51.92
CA GLY A 797 18.86 -24.08 -50.89
C GLY A 797 18.67 -25.55 -51.25
N PHE A 798 18.42 -26.35 -50.22
CA PHE A 798 18.25 -27.80 -50.36
C PHE A 798 17.32 -28.39 -49.29
N TYR A 799 16.70 -29.51 -49.65
CA TYR A 799 15.97 -30.38 -48.73
C TYR A 799 16.34 -31.84 -49.02
N GLN A 800 16.89 -32.52 -48.02
CA GLN A 800 17.53 -33.83 -48.22
C GLN A 800 18.61 -33.71 -49.32
N ASP A 801 18.62 -34.61 -50.29
CA ASP A 801 19.57 -34.61 -51.41
C ASP A 801 19.10 -33.75 -52.61
N THR A 802 17.99 -33.01 -52.48
CA THR A 802 17.36 -32.21 -53.55
C THR A 802 17.69 -30.73 -53.42
N THR A 803 18.25 -30.11 -54.47
CA THR A 803 18.54 -28.66 -54.52
C THR A 803 17.45 -27.88 -55.26
N PHE A 804 17.34 -26.58 -54.97
CA PHE A 804 16.47 -25.65 -55.70
C PHE A 804 17.04 -24.23 -55.73
N GLU A 805 16.80 -23.50 -56.82
CA GLU A 805 17.35 -22.16 -57.03
C GLU A 805 16.35 -21.16 -57.66
N GLY A 806 16.54 -19.87 -57.33
CA GLY A 806 15.79 -18.75 -57.91
C GLY A 806 14.30 -18.73 -57.59
N GLY A 807 13.86 -19.50 -56.59
CA GLY A 807 12.47 -19.78 -56.32
C GLY A 807 11.68 -18.56 -55.83
N LYS A 808 10.37 -18.57 -56.10
CA LYS A 808 9.42 -17.52 -55.68
C LYS A 808 8.09 -18.14 -55.29
N LEU A 809 7.45 -17.57 -54.27
CA LEU A 809 6.10 -17.92 -53.81
C LEU A 809 5.26 -16.63 -53.72
N GLN A 810 4.06 -16.64 -54.27
CA GLN A 810 3.06 -15.60 -54.08
C GLN A 810 1.72 -16.23 -53.73
N ALA A 811 1.17 -15.88 -52.57
CA ALA A 811 -0.12 -16.37 -52.09
C ALA A 811 -0.95 -15.24 -51.48
N GLN A 812 -2.25 -15.23 -51.77
CA GLN A 812 -3.23 -14.41 -51.07
C GLN A 812 -4.23 -15.34 -50.39
N CYS A 813 -4.17 -15.43 -49.07
CA CYS A 813 -5.03 -16.30 -48.27
C CYS A 813 -6.08 -15.50 -47.49
N GLU A 814 -7.27 -16.06 -47.35
CA GLU A 814 -8.24 -15.67 -46.33
C GLU A 814 -8.37 -16.80 -45.29
N PHE A 815 -8.07 -16.48 -44.03
CA PHE A 815 -8.40 -17.33 -42.90
C PHE A 815 -9.65 -16.80 -42.20
N THR A 816 -10.63 -17.68 -41.98
CA THR A 816 -11.85 -17.37 -41.23
C THR A 816 -12.03 -18.35 -40.07
N TRP A 817 -12.33 -17.80 -38.90
CA TRP A 817 -12.66 -18.55 -37.70
C TRP A 817 -13.88 -17.94 -37.01
N GLY A 818 -14.68 -18.77 -36.34
CA GLY A 818 -15.72 -18.24 -35.47
C GLY A 818 -16.42 -19.29 -34.61
N GLN A 819 -17.08 -18.79 -33.58
CA GLN A 819 -17.87 -19.59 -32.64
C GLN A 819 -19.18 -18.88 -32.33
N SER A 820 -20.30 -19.58 -32.52
CA SER A 820 -21.61 -19.15 -32.02
C SER A 820 -21.89 -19.75 -30.65
N TYR A 821 -22.48 -18.96 -29.75
CA TYR A 821 -23.02 -19.40 -28.46
C TYR A 821 -24.55 -19.48 -28.47
N LYS A 822 -25.18 -19.20 -29.62
CA LYS A 822 -26.62 -19.37 -29.85
C LYS A 822 -27.00 -20.86 -29.79
N ALA A 823 -28.26 -21.16 -29.44
CA ALA A 823 -28.79 -22.51 -29.57
C ALA A 823 -28.75 -23.00 -31.04
N PRO A 824 -28.50 -24.30 -31.32
CA PRO A 824 -28.29 -24.80 -32.70
C PRO A 824 -29.44 -24.63 -33.71
N GLN A 825 -30.60 -24.12 -33.28
CA GLN A 825 -31.78 -23.87 -34.12
C GLN A 825 -32.13 -22.37 -34.22
N ALA A 826 -31.31 -21.48 -33.63
CA ALA A 826 -31.53 -20.04 -33.67
C ALA A 826 -31.05 -19.42 -35.00
N PRO A 827 -31.73 -18.39 -35.54
CA PRO A 827 -31.26 -17.70 -36.73
C PRO A 827 -29.90 -17.05 -36.48
N GLY A 828 -28.96 -17.28 -37.42
CA GLY A 828 -27.57 -16.86 -37.29
C GLY A 828 -26.69 -17.78 -36.42
N TYR A 829 -27.17 -18.97 -36.04
CA TYR A 829 -26.29 -20.02 -35.51
C TYR A 829 -25.36 -20.58 -36.59
N PHE A 830 -24.13 -20.89 -36.19
CA PHE A 830 -23.16 -21.68 -36.95
C PHE A 830 -22.31 -22.50 -35.98
N SER A 831 -21.92 -23.71 -36.38
CA SER A 831 -20.93 -24.52 -35.65
C SER A 831 -19.54 -23.87 -35.71
N SER A 832 -18.56 -24.38 -34.95
CA SER A 832 -17.20 -23.81 -34.93
C SER A 832 -16.60 -23.79 -36.34
N LEU A 833 -16.49 -22.61 -36.94
CA LEU A 833 -15.89 -22.42 -38.26
C LEU A 833 -14.37 -22.29 -38.10
N SER A 834 -13.62 -23.02 -38.91
CA SER A 834 -12.20 -22.74 -39.18
C SER A 834 -11.92 -23.14 -40.63
N ARG A 835 -11.45 -22.20 -41.45
CA ARG A 835 -11.13 -22.41 -42.86
C ARG A 835 -10.00 -21.46 -43.30
N LEU A 836 -9.00 -22.01 -43.99
CA LEU A 836 -8.01 -21.25 -44.76
C LEU A 836 -8.28 -21.47 -46.25
N ASN A 837 -8.21 -20.40 -47.04
CA ASN A 837 -8.47 -20.41 -48.47
C ASN A 837 -7.43 -19.54 -49.18
N CYS A 838 -6.45 -20.14 -49.86
CA CYS A 838 -5.44 -19.44 -50.66
C CYS A 838 -5.62 -19.74 -52.15
N PRO A 839 -6.54 -19.05 -52.85
CA PRO A 839 -6.73 -19.22 -54.28
C PRO A 839 -5.53 -18.68 -55.07
N GLN A 840 -5.28 -19.26 -56.25
CA GLN A 840 -4.28 -18.81 -57.21
C GLN A 840 -2.87 -18.60 -56.59
N THR A 841 -2.47 -19.52 -55.72
CA THR A 841 -1.12 -19.54 -55.14
C THR A 841 -0.12 -19.91 -56.22
N MET A 842 0.75 -18.97 -56.59
CA MET A 842 1.77 -19.14 -57.63
C MET A 842 3.12 -19.48 -57.01
N MET A 843 3.76 -20.54 -57.50
CA MET A 843 5.15 -20.90 -57.17
C MET A 843 5.96 -21.02 -58.46
N THR A 844 7.20 -20.53 -58.46
CA THR A 844 8.13 -20.71 -59.59
C THR A 844 9.52 -21.07 -59.10
N PHE A 845 10.27 -21.84 -59.89
CA PHE A 845 11.67 -22.22 -59.61
C PHE A 845 12.50 -22.20 -60.90
N ASN A 846 13.69 -21.61 -60.86
CA ASN A 846 14.60 -21.61 -62.02
C ASN A 846 15.21 -23.01 -62.22
N LEU A 847 15.56 -23.66 -61.12
CA LEU A 847 16.10 -25.03 -61.05
C LEU A 847 15.50 -25.75 -59.84
N PHE A 848 15.19 -27.03 -60.00
CA PHE A 848 14.89 -27.99 -58.94
C PHE A 848 15.47 -29.34 -59.37
N ASP A 849 16.40 -29.91 -58.60
CA ASP A 849 17.16 -31.11 -58.99
C ASP A 849 17.01 -32.27 -57.98
N PRO A 850 16.05 -33.19 -58.20
CA PRO A 850 15.89 -34.44 -57.45
C PRO A 850 16.76 -35.59 -58.01
N GLY A 851 17.89 -35.28 -58.66
CA GLY A 851 18.74 -36.23 -59.39
C GLY A 851 18.59 -36.18 -60.92
N PHE A 852 17.81 -35.22 -61.43
CA PHE A 852 17.76 -34.80 -62.83
C PHE A 852 17.19 -33.37 -62.90
N PRO A 853 17.82 -32.42 -63.59
CA PRO A 853 17.43 -31.02 -63.51
C PRO A 853 16.06 -30.74 -64.17
N LEU A 854 15.12 -30.28 -63.35
CA LEU A 854 13.90 -29.61 -63.79
C LEU A 854 14.15 -28.09 -63.79
N THR A 855 13.78 -27.40 -64.87
CA THR A 855 14.02 -25.94 -65.00
C THR A 855 12.80 -25.18 -65.47
N ASP A 856 12.75 -23.87 -65.21
CA ASP A 856 11.61 -23.00 -65.50
C ASP A 856 10.27 -23.59 -65.00
N ILE A 857 10.24 -24.06 -63.76
CA ILE A 857 9.02 -24.62 -63.15
C ILE A 857 8.07 -23.48 -62.79
N GLU A 858 6.79 -23.69 -63.09
CA GLU A 858 5.66 -22.86 -62.67
C GLU A 858 4.55 -23.77 -62.11
N VAL A 859 3.98 -23.39 -60.97
CA VAL A 859 2.90 -24.10 -60.27
C VAL A 859 1.82 -23.09 -59.89
N GLU A 860 0.56 -23.35 -60.24
CA GLU A 860 -0.62 -22.61 -59.76
C GLU A 860 -1.47 -23.55 -58.90
N ALA A 861 -1.80 -23.14 -57.67
CA ALA A 861 -2.53 -23.97 -56.71
C ALA A 861 -3.63 -23.22 -55.94
N ASP A 862 -4.80 -23.83 -55.83
CA ASP A 862 -5.87 -23.43 -54.92
C ASP A 862 -5.78 -24.28 -53.64
N ILE A 863 -5.38 -23.66 -52.53
CA ILE A 863 -5.20 -24.33 -51.23
C ILE A 863 -6.45 -24.12 -50.37
N VAL A 864 -7.17 -25.19 -50.06
CA VAL A 864 -8.34 -25.17 -49.17
C VAL A 864 -8.11 -26.08 -47.96
N LEU A 865 -7.96 -25.47 -46.79
CA LEU A 865 -7.90 -26.19 -45.51
C LEU A 865 -9.17 -25.90 -44.72
N ALA A 866 -9.76 -26.92 -44.09
CA ALA A 866 -10.98 -26.79 -43.32
C ALA A 866 -10.95 -27.66 -42.06
N LYS A 867 -11.94 -27.48 -41.18
CA LYS A 867 -12.16 -28.38 -40.04
C LYS A 867 -13.03 -29.57 -40.44
N ASP A 868 -12.44 -30.76 -40.45
CA ASP A 868 -13.18 -32.02 -40.39
C ASP A 868 -13.72 -32.20 -38.95
N ALA A 869 -14.92 -32.77 -38.81
CA ALA A 869 -15.55 -33.08 -37.52
C ALA A 869 -15.30 -34.53 -37.06
N GLU A 870 -14.93 -35.43 -37.97
CA GLU A 870 -14.70 -36.85 -37.72
C GLU A 870 -13.20 -37.18 -37.59
N LYS A 871 -12.31 -36.41 -38.26
CA LYS A 871 -10.84 -36.53 -38.13
C LYS A 871 -10.29 -35.62 -37.02
N LEU A 872 -9.47 -36.20 -36.12
CA LEU A 872 -8.79 -35.47 -35.06
C LEU A 872 -7.54 -34.72 -35.58
N PRO A 873 -7.04 -33.68 -34.89
CA PRO A 873 -5.83 -32.96 -35.31
C PRO A 873 -4.55 -33.72 -34.95
N ASP A 874 -3.95 -34.40 -35.93
CA ASP A 874 -2.84 -35.34 -35.72
C ASP A 874 -1.45 -34.69 -35.69
N ASN A 875 -1.31 -33.47 -36.22
CA ASN A 875 -0.06 -32.69 -36.12
C ASN A 875 -0.22 -31.32 -35.43
N TRP A 876 0.90 -30.69 -35.07
CA TRP A 876 0.91 -29.45 -34.27
C TRP A 876 0.23 -28.26 -34.94
N LEU A 877 0.32 -28.15 -36.27
CA LEU A 877 -0.29 -27.06 -37.03
C LEU A 877 -1.82 -27.22 -37.07
N GLN A 878 -2.30 -28.45 -37.23
CA GLN A 878 -3.73 -28.76 -37.13
C GLN A 878 -4.25 -28.54 -35.70
N GLN A 879 -3.45 -28.86 -34.67
CA GLN A 879 -3.80 -28.61 -33.26
C GLN A 879 -3.86 -27.11 -32.92
N LEU A 880 -3.09 -26.27 -33.62
CA LEU A 880 -3.09 -24.82 -33.46
C LEU A 880 -4.24 -24.14 -34.23
N THR A 881 -4.54 -24.60 -35.45
CA THR A 881 -5.49 -23.95 -36.37
C THR A 881 -6.90 -24.57 -36.36
N GLY A 882 -7.03 -25.80 -35.88
CA GLY A 882 -8.25 -26.60 -35.98
C GLY A 882 -8.57 -27.11 -37.39
N LEU A 883 -7.62 -27.01 -38.32
CA LEU A 883 -7.79 -27.41 -39.72
C LEU A 883 -7.33 -28.87 -39.91
N SER A 884 -8.26 -29.82 -39.85
CA SER A 884 -8.01 -31.26 -39.99
C SER A 884 -8.25 -31.81 -41.41
N ASP A 885 -8.99 -31.07 -42.25
CA ASP A 885 -9.20 -31.38 -43.67
C ASP A 885 -8.21 -30.60 -44.56
N THR A 886 -7.85 -31.17 -45.71
CA THR A 886 -6.89 -30.57 -46.65
C THR A 886 -7.16 -31.05 -48.07
N ASP A 887 -7.60 -30.10 -48.90
CA ASP A 887 -7.82 -30.26 -50.33
C ASP A 887 -6.98 -29.21 -51.05
N VAL A 888 -5.99 -29.63 -51.84
CA VAL A 888 -5.14 -28.73 -52.63
C VAL A 888 -5.22 -29.13 -54.09
N SER A 889 -5.90 -28.31 -54.88
CA SER A 889 -5.93 -28.44 -56.33
C SER A 889 -4.74 -27.70 -56.91
N MET A 890 -3.89 -28.36 -57.70
CA MET A 890 -2.74 -27.71 -58.33
C MET A 890 -2.54 -28.13 -59.79
N THR A 891 -1.97 -27.22 -60.57
CA THR A 891 -1.39 -27.49 -61.88
C THR A 891 0.08 -27.10 -61.88
N ALA A 892 0.90 -27.77 -62.70
CA ALA A 892 2.31 -27.44 -62.83
C ALA A 892 2.80 -27.61 -64.28
N ASN A 893 3.77 -26.80 -64.68
CA ASN A 893 4.51 -26.98 -65.93
C ASN A 893 6.00 -26.66 -65.73
N GLY A 894 6.84 -27.10 -66.67
CA GLY A 894 8.27 -26.78 -66.67
C GLY A 894 9.04 -27.61 -67.69
N LYS A 895 10.36 -27.40 -67.76
CA LYS A 895 11.28 -28.06 -68.69
C LYS A 895 11.99 -29.24 -68.04
N VAL A 896 12.25 -30.27 -68.83
CA VAL A 896 12.94 -31.50 -68.40
C VAL A 896 13.47 -32.24 -69.63
N LEU A 897 14.71 -32.73 -69.57
CA LEU A 897 15.32 -33.57 -70.62
C LEU A 897 15.20 -32.99 -72.05
N SER A 898 15.41 -31.68 -72.19
CA SER A 898 15.17 -30.86 -73.40
C SER A 898 13.72 -30.76 -73.91
N GLY A 899 12.79 -31.47 -73.27
CA GLY A 899 11.35 -31.33 -73.46
C GLY A 899 10.68 -30.51 -72.35
N GLN A 900 9.37 -30.72 -72.19
CA GLN A 900 8.54 -30.10 -71.16
C GLN A 900 7.65 -31.15 -70.45
N PHE A 901 7.35 -30.91 -69.18
CA PHE A 901 6.34 -31.66 -68.43
C PHE A 901 5.12 -30.77 -68.14
N LEU A 902 3.94 -31.39 -68.06
CA LEU A 902 2.71 -30.75 -67.62
C LEU A 902 1.95 -31.67 -66.66
N LEU A 903 1.49 -31.09 -65.56
CA LEU A 903 0.58 -31.67 -64.59
C LEU A 903 -0.72 -30.84 -64.67
N PRO A 904 -1.71 -31.23 -65.49
CA PRO A 904 -2.82 -30.37 -65.89
C PRO A 904 -3.95 -30.30 -64.85
N ASP A 905 -4.01 -31.28 -63.94
CA ASP A 905 -4.88 -31.36 -62.78
C ASP A 905 -4.24 -32.35 -61.80
N PHE A 906 -4.03 -31.92 -60.56
CA PHE A 906 -3.66 -32.77 -59.44
C PHE A 906 -4.34 -32.28 -58.17
N ASN A 907 -5.29 -33.08 -57.69
CA ASN A 907 -5.94 -32.87 -56.41
C ASN A 907 -5.20 -33.66 -55.32
N LEU A 908 -4.41 -32.95 -54.51
CA LEU A 908 -3.65 -33.51 -53.39
C LEU A 908 -4.52 -33.56 -52.12
N LYS A 909 -4.78 -34.78 -51.66
CA LYS A 909 -5.43 -35.09 -50.39
C LYS A 909 -4.40 -35.73 -49.45
N LEU A 910 -4.08 -35.05 -48.35
CA LEU A 910 -3.00 -35.51 -47.45
C LEU A 910 -3.32 -36.81 -46.68
N GLN A 911 -4.60 -37.20 -46.60
CA GLN A 911 -5.07 -38.34 -45.79
C GLN A 911 -5.81 -39.41 -46.62
N ASP A 912 -5.80 -39.28 -47.95
CA ASP A 912 -6.53 -40.13 -48.89
C ASP A 912 -5.69 -40.35 -50.15
N LYS A 913 -6.04 -41.34 -50.97
CA LYS A 913 -5.35 -41.58 -52.25
C LYS A 913 -5.54 -40.37 -53.18
N SER A 914 -4.43 -39.79 -53.62
CA SER A 914 -4.40 -38.73 -54.64
C SER A 914 -3.97 -39.30 -56.00
N HIS A 915 -4.46 -38.73 -57.11
CA HIS A 915 -4.21 -39.21 -58.47
C HIS A 915 -3.99 -38.04 -59.44
N ALA A 916 -3.12 -38.23 -60.44
CA ALA A 916 -2.84 -37.25 -61.48
C ALA A 916 -2.39 -37.91 -62.80
N TYR A 917 -2.32 -37.11 -63.87
CA TYR A 917 -1.68 -37.49 -65.14
C TYR A 917 -0.48 -36.58 -65.40
N LEU A 918 0.73 -37.11 -65.27
CA LEU A 918 1.93 -36.39 -65.69
C LEU A 918 2.12 -36.59 -67.20
N LEU A 919 1.98 -35.49 -67.95
CA LEU A 919 2.22 -35.43 -69.39
C LEU A 919 3.67 -35.05 -69.64
N LEU A 920 4.36 -35.81 -70.48
CA LEU A 920 5.73 -35.53 -70.92
C LEU A 920 5.69 -35.22 -72.42
N GLN A 921 6.38 -34.17 -72.86
CA GLN A 921 6.34 -33.74 -74.26
C GLN A 921 7.71 -33.30 -74.75
N GLY A 922 8.18 -33.90 -75.85
CA GLY A 922 9.42 -33.48 -76.52
C GLY A 922 10.72 -33.94 -75.86
N MET A 923 10.66 -34.97 -75.02
CA MET A 923 11.78 -35.50 -74.24
C MET A 923 12.87 -36.06 -75.18
N SER A 924 14.13 -35.66 -74.98
CA SER A 924 15.26 -36.21 -75.77
C SER A 924 15.79 -37.50 -75.14
N LEU A 925 15.81 -38.59 -75.90
CA LEU A 925 16.43 -39.86 -75.47
C LEU A 925 17.96 -39.76 -75.35
N GLU A 926 18.58 -38.93 -76.19
CA GLU A 926 20.02 -38.64 -76.11
C GLU A 926 20.36 -37.94 -74.78
N GLU A 927 19.48 -37.07 -74.29
CA GLU A 927 19.63 -36.41 -72.99
C GLU A 927 19.43 -37.38 -71.81
N VAL A 928 18.48 -38.32 -71.91
CA VAL A 928 18.31 -39.40 -70.91
C VAL A 928 19.58 -40.24 -70.80
N LEU A 929 20.18 -40.62 -71.94
CA LEU A 929 21.45 -41.35 -71.95
C LEU A 929 22.65 -40.50 -71.50
N ARG A 930 22.60 -39.16 -71.63
CA ARG A 930 23.66 -38.27 -71.14
C ARG A 930 23.73 -38.22 -69.61
N ILE A 931 22.58 -38.34 -68.92
CA ILE A 931 22.54 -38.38 -67.45
C ILE A 931 23.19 -39.65 -66.89
N GLN A 932 23.04 -40.80 -67.56
CA GLN A 932 23.65 -42.07 -67.14
C GLN A 932 24.38 -42.75 -68.32
N PRO A 933 25.59 -42.28 -68.68
CA PRO A 933 26.26 -42.63 -69.93
C PRO A 933 26.70 -44.10 -69.97
N GLN A 934 26.10 -44.86 -70.89
CA GLN A 934 26.38 -46.28 -71.10
C GLN A 934 27.49 -46.49 -72.13
N ILE A 935 28.56 -47.20 -71.73
CA ILE A 935 29.72 -47.46 -72.60
C ILE A 935 29.27 -48.20 -73.86
N GLY A 936 29.51 -47.60 -75.03
CA GLY A 936 29.22 -48.24 -76.32
C GLY A 936 27.73 -48.39 -76.66
N ILE A 937 26.84 -47.61 -76.02
CA ILE A 937 25.42 -47.51 -76.38
C ILE A 937 25.09 -46.06 -76.72
N TYR A 938 24.48 -45.86 -77.88
CA TYR A 938 23.93 -44.60 -78.35
C TYR A 938 22.45 -44.80 -78.69
N ALA A 939 21.61 -43.83 -78.33
CA ALA A 939 20.27 -43.71 -78.90
C ALA A 939 19.83 -42.24 -78.96
N ASP A 940 19.14 -41.88 -80.03
CA ASP A 940 18.51 -40.58 -80.22
C ASP A 940 17.00 -40.72 -80.42
N GLY A 941 16.31 -39.57 -80.56
CA GLY A 941 14.87 -39.51 -80.81
C GLY A 941 14.12 -38.67 -79.78
N ILE A 942 12.93 -38.21 -80.18
CA ILE A 942 12.07 -37.33 -79.38
C ILE A 942 10.84 -38.10 -78.91
N PHE A 943 10.54 -38.02 -77.62
CA PHE A 943 9.50 -38.80 -76.95
C PHE A 943 8.41 -37.94 -76.32
N ASP A 944 7.18 -38.42 -76.42
CA ASP A 944 6.01 -37.94 -75.66
C ASP A 944 5.52 -39.06 -74.73
N GLY A 945 4.83 -38.69 -73.66
CA GLY A 945 4.41 -39.64 -72.63
C GLY A 945 3.22 -39.20 -71.80
N VAL A 946 2.53 -40.18 -71.22
CA VAL A 946 1.43 -40.01 -70.26
C VAL A 946 1.65 -41.02 -69.14
N LEU A 947 1.88 -40.53 -67.92
CA LEU A 947 2.11 -41.34 -66.73
C LEU A 947 0.96 -41.10 -65.74
N PRO A 948 0.03 -42.06 -65.55
CA PRO A 948 -0.97 -41.99 -64.49
C PRO A 948 -0.28 -42.21 -63.14
N VAL A 949 -0.25 -41.18 -62.31
CA VAL A 949 0.47 -41.14 -61.03
C VAL A 949 -0.51 -41.31 -59.87
N ASP A 950 -0.20 -42.23 -58.97
CA ASP A 950 -0.91 -42.47 -57.72
C ASP A 950 0.01 -42.11 -56.53
N LEU A 951 -0.46 -41.24 -55.63
CA LEU A 951 0.24 -40.84 -54.41
C LEU A 951 -0.55 -41.32 -53.17
N VAL A 952 0.14 -42.06 -52.29
CA VAL A 952 -0.39 -42.54 -50.99
C VAL A 952 0.73 -42.49 -49.96
N ASP A 953 0.49 -41.97 -48.76
CA ASP A 953 1.48 -41.82 -47.67
C ASP A 953 2.80 -41.12 -48.12
N GLY A 954 2.70 -40.17 -49.05
CA GLY A 954 3.86 -39.50 -49.66
C GLY A 954 4.67 -40.35 -50.65
N LYS A 955 4.25 -41.59 -50.96
CA LYS A 955 4.92 -42.51 -51.88
C LYS A 955 4.23 -42.49 -53.25
N VAL A 956 5.05 -42.29 -54.28
CA VAL A 956 4.62 -42.28 -55.68
C VAL A 956 4.57 -43.70 -56.23
N SER A 957 3.55 -43.99 -57.03
CA SER A 957 3.43 -45.17 -57.88
C SER A 957 2.84 -44.76 -59.23
N ILE A 958 3.16 -45.51 -60.29
CA ILE A 958 2.67 -45.28 -61.65
C ILE A 958 2.12 -46.61 -62.18
N SER A 959 0.96 -46.58 -62.84
CA SER A 959 0.32 -47.78 -63.40
C SER A 959 -0.29 -47.49 -64.75
N GLY A 960 0.06 -48.30 -65.76
CA GLY A 960 -0.38 -48.13 -67.14
C GLY A 960 0.26 -46.95 -67.87
N GLY A 961 1.40 -46.43 -67.39
CA GLY A 961 2.14 -45.35 -68.05
C GLY A 961 2.54 -45.73 -69.48
N GLN A 962 2.53 -44.75 -70.39
CA GLN A 962 2.85 -44.93 -71.81
C GLN A 962 3.86 -43.89 -72.27
N LEU A 963 4.86 -44.30 -73.04
CA LEU A 963 5.86 -43.46 -73.69
C LEU A 963 5.91 -43.83 -75.18
N ALA A 964 6.06 -42.85 -76.08
CA ALA A 964 6.16 -43.10 -77.53
C ALA A 964 7.06 -42.10 -78.24
N ALA A 965 7.81 -42.58 -79.23
CA ALA A 965 8.62 -41.74 -80.10
C ALA A 965 7.76 -41.01 -81.13
N ARG A 966 8.09 -39.75 -81.40
CA ARG A 966 7.58 -38.98 -82.54
C ARG A 966 8.16 -39.51 -83.85
N ALA A 967 7.40 -39.36 -84.94
CA ALA A 967 7.95 -39.51 -86.28
C ALA A 967 9.02 -38.41 -86.54
N PRO A 968 10.12 -38.71 -87.27
CA PRO A 968 10.36 -39.91 -88.06
C PRO A 968 10.84 -41.14 -87.27
N GLY A 969 11.14 -41.00 -85.97
CA GLY A 969 11.76 -42.01 -85.13
C GLY A 969 13.16 -41.57 -84.68
N GLY A 970 14.13 -42.49 -84.69
CA GLY A 970 15.50 -42.23 -84.26
C GLY A 970 16.45 -43.39 -84.56
N LEU A 971 17.71 -43.29 -84.12
CA LEU A 971 18.74 -44.31 -84.21
C LEU A 971 18.99 -44.94 -82.84
N ILE A 972 19.17 -46.26 -82.79
CA ILE A 972 19.80 -46.99 -81.69
C ILE A 972 21.06 -47.67 -82.24
N ALA A 973 22.21 -47.48 -81.61
CA ALA A 973 23.48 -48.06 -82.05
C ALA A 973 24.30 -48.57 -80.85
N ILE A 974 24.61 -49.88 -80.85
CA ILE A 974 25.35 -50.57 -79.80
C ILE A 974 26.66 -51.11 -80.38
N SER A 975 27.80 -50.55 -79.98
CA SER A 975 29.12 -50.93 -80.49
C SER A 975 30.21 -50.76 -79.43
N GLY A 976 31.10 -51.76 -79.30
CA GLY A 976 32.22 -51.71 -78.35
C GLY A 976 31.83 -51.76 -76.86
N ASN A 977 30.63 -52.24 -76.53
CA ASN A 977 30.21 -52.46 -75.14
C ASN A 977 30.77 -53.82 -74.63
N PRO A 978 31.63 -53.86 -73.59
CA PRO A 978 32.26 -55.11 -73.15
C PRO A 978 31.30 -56.17 -72.61
N ALA A 979 30.17 -55.76 -72.03
CA ALA A 979 29.15 -56.69 -71.54
C ALA A 979 28.41 -57.35 -72.71
N VAL A 980 28.12 -56.60 -73.77
CA VAL A 980 27.56 -57.14 -75.03
C VAL A 980 28.52 -58.14 -75.67
N ASP A 981 29.83 -57.84 -75.73
CA ASP A 981 30.83 -58.77 -76.27
C ASP A 981 30.93 -60.07 -75.44
N GLN A 982 30.81 -59.98 -74.11
CA GLN A 982 30.73 -61.13 -73.21
C GLN A 982 29.41 -61.90 -73.37
N MET A 983 28.29 -61.23 -73.62
CA MET A 983 26.99 -61.86 -73.89
C MET A 983 26.96 -62.56 -75.25
N ARG A 984 27.54 -62.00 -76.31
CA ARG A 984 27.72 -62.69 -77.60
C ARG A 984 28.52 -63.99 -77.45
N GLN A 985 29.60 -63.96 -76.67
CA GLN A 985 30.45 -65.13 -76.40
C GLN A 985 29.75 -66.22 -75.58
N SER A 986 28.92 -65.84 -74.60
CA SER A 986 28.26 -66.78 -73.68
C SER A 986 26.86 -67.24 -74.14
N GLN A 987 26.19 -66.47 -75.00
CA GLN A 987 24.84 -66.73 -75.51
C GLN A 987 24.77 -66.51 -77.02
N PRO A 988 25.25 -67.46 -77.85
CA PRO A 988 25.38 -67.27 -79.30
C PRO A 988 24.07 -66.95 -80.05
N TYR A 989 22.91 -67.24 -79.47
CA TYR A 989 21.61 -66.86 -80.05
C TYR A 989 21.32 -65.34 -79.98
N LEU A 990 22.00 -64.60 -79.10
CA LEU A 990 21.88 -63.14 -79.02
C LEU A 990 22.72 -62.40 -80.06
N ASP A 991 23.67 -63.05 -80.74
CA ASP A 991 24.55 -62.36 -81.70
C ASP A 991 23.76 -61.71 -82.85
N PHE A 992 22.67 -62.33 -83.31
CA PHE A 992 21.74 -61.71 -84.27
C PHE A 992 21.02 -60.49 -83.69
N VAL A 993 20.64 -60.52 -82.40
CA VAL A 993 19.94 -59.41 -81.73
C VAL A 993 20.89 -58.22 -81.55
N PHE A 994 22.13 -58.47 -81.12
CA PHE A 994 23.13 -57.42 -80.99
C PHE A 994 23.61 -56.89 -82.35
N SER A 995 23.77 -57.75 -83.36
CA SER A 995 24.05 -57.31 -84.73
C SER A 995 22.93 -56.44 -85.30
N ALA A 996 21.67 -56.76 -84.99
CA ALA A 996 20.53 -55.91 -85.36
C ALA A 996 20.55 -54.55 -84.64
N LEU A 997 21.15 -54.46 -83.45
CA LEU A 997 21.30 -53.24 -82.65
C LEU A 997 22.58 -52.44 -82.90
N GLU A 998 23.51 -52.92 -83.73
CA GLU A 998 24.74 -52.16 -84.07
C GLU A 998 24.41 -50.82 -84.76
N HIS A 999 23.34 -50.78 -85.56
CA HIS A 999 22.84 -49.56 -86.19
C HIS A 999 21.37 -49.75 -86.64
N LEU A 1000 20.43 -49.56 -85.70
CA LEU A 1000 18.98 -49.71 -85.88
C LEU A 1000 18.30 -48.34 -86.06
N GLU A 1001 17.97 -47.99 -87.29
CA GLU A 1001 17.04 -46.88 -87.57
C GLU A 1001 15.62 -47.34 -87.24
N TYR A 1002 15.03 -46.83 -86.16
CA TYR A 1002 13.66 -47.16 -85.76
C TYR A 1002 12.68 -46.09 -86.24
N SER A 1003 11.49 -46.51 -86.67
CA SER A 1003 10.39 -45.63 -87.11
C SER A 1003 9.19 -45.64 -86.16
N GLN A 1004 9.13 -46.62 -85.25
CA GLN A 1004 8.26 -46.63 -84.09
C GLN A 1004 9.03 -47.17 -82.89
N LEU A 1005 9.01 -46.44 -81.78
CA LEU A 1005 9.35 -46.96 -80.46
C LEU A 1005 8.22 -46.58 -79.51
N SER A 1006 7.73 -47.54 -78.73
CA SER A 1006 6.68 -47.34 -77.73
C SER A 1006 6.97 -48.20 -76.51
N SER A 1007 6.70 -47.68 -75.31
CA SER A 1007 6.93 -48.39 -74.05
C SER A 1007 5.78 -48.24 -73.09
N SER A 1008 5.45 -49.30 -72.33
CA SER A 1008 4.77 -49.11 -71.04
C SER A 1008 5.79 -48.75 -69.96
N PHE A 1009 5.33 -48.05 -68.93
CA PHE A 1009 6.04 -47.76 -67.70
C PHE A 1009 5.10 -48.03 -66.51
N ASP A 1010 5.51 -48.92 -65.62
CA ASP A 1010 4.80 -49.26 -64.38
C ASP A 1010 5.80 -49.18 -63.21
N MET A 1011 5.43 -48.58 -62.08
CA MET A 1011 6.31 -48.44 -60.92
C MET A 1011 5.53 -48.55 -59.60
N VAL A 1012 6.00 -49.41 -58.70
CA VAL A 1012 5.42 -49.58 -57.36
C VAL A 1012 6.05 -48.64 -56.33
N GLN A 1013 5.40 -48.45 -55.18
CA GLN A 1013 5.80 -47.50 -54.12
C GLN A 1013 7.20 -47.71 -53.51
N THR A 1014 7.85 -48.86 -53.77
CA THR A 1014 9.25 -49.13 -53.40
C THR A 1014 10.27 -48.54 -54.38
N GLY A 1015 9.80 -47.97 -55.51
CA GLY A 1015 10.62 -47.45 -56.59
C GLY A 1015 10.97 -48.46 -57.68
N ASP A 1016 10.62 -49.74 -57.48
CA ASP A 1016 10.83 -50.79 -58.48
C ASP A 1016 9.93 -50.53 -59.68
N ALA A 1017 10.54 -50.26 -60.83
CA ALA A 1017 9.88 -49.94 -62.08
C ALA A 1017 10.12 -51.03 -63.14
N LYS A 1018 9.12 -51.24 -63.99
CA LYS A 1018 9.16 -52.15 -65.13
C LYS A 1018 8.87 -51.36 -66.41
N LEU A 1019 9.75 -51.52 -67.39
CA LEU A 1019 9.69 -50.85 -68.68
C LEU A 1019 9.56 -51.91 -69.78
N LEU A 1020 8.48 -51.87 -70.56
CA LEU A 1020 8.21 -52.82 -71.65
C LEU A 1020 8.26 -52.10 -73.00
N VAL A 1021 9.41 -52.16 -73.66
CA VAL A 1021 9.71 -51.43 -74.91
C VAL A 1021 9.45 -52.31 -76.14
N GLU A 1022 8.64 -51.82 -77.07
CA GLU A 1022 8.57 -52.30 -78.46
C GLU A 1022 9.29 -51.34 -79.41
N VAL A 1023 10.26 -51.85 -80.17
CA VAL A 1023 10.97 -51.12 -81.23
C VAL A 1023 10.65 -51.75 -82.59
N LYS A 1024 10.30 -50.93 -83.59
CA LYS A 1024 10.11 -51.35 -84.98
C LYS A 1024 10.96 -50.47 -85.90
N GLY A 1025 11.84 -51.10 -86.68
CA GLY A 1025 12.87 -50.40 -87.44
C GLY A 1025 13.54 -51.23 -88.54
N ARG A 1026 14.65 -50.72 -89.05
CA ARG A 1026 15.53 -51.36 -90.04
C ARG A 1026 16.97 -51.25 -89.57
N SER A 1027 17.68 -52.38 -89.57
CA SER A 1027 19.09 -52.42 -89.17
C SER A 1027 20.01 -52.41 -90.39
N ARG A 1028 21.13 -51.69 -90.29
CA ARG A 1028 22.10 -51.54 -91.38
C ARG A 1028 22.71 -52.90 -91.76
N GLY A 1029 22.37 -53.38 -92.95
CA GLY A 1029 22.83 -54.68 -93.47
C GLY A 1029 21.82 -55.82 -93.30
N ILE A 1030 20.67 -55.57 -92.66
CA ILE A 1030 19.58 -56.55 -92.55
C ILE A 1030 18.38 -56.08 -93.39
N GLU A 1031 18.01 -56.84 -94.42
CA GLU A 1031 16.93 -56.45 -95.34
C GLU A 1031 15.54 -56.42 -94.66
N ARG A 1032 15.32 -57.33 -93.71
CA ARG A 1032 14.04 -57.53 -93.01
C ARG A 1032 13.83 -56.46 -91.93
N PRO A 1033 12.60 -55.96 -91.73
CA PRO A 1033 12.28 -55.14 -90.56
C PRO A 1033 12.65 -55.84 -89.26
N ILE A 1034 13.23 -55.08 -88.33
CA ILE A 1034 13.51 -55.53 -86.96
C ILE A 1034 12.31 -55.15 -86.10
N HIS A 1035 11.70 -56.15 -85.46
CA HIS A 1035 10.76 -55.97 -84.36
C HIS A 1035 11.46 -56.50 -83.11
N LEU A 1036 11.76 -55.62 -82.14
CA LEU A 1036 12.42 -55.97 -80.90
C LEU A 1036 11.51 -55.62 -79.73
N ASN A 1037 11.24 -56.61 -78.87
CA ASN A 1037 10.53 -56.43 -77.62
C ASN A 1037 11.54 -56.62 -76.47
N TYR A 1038 11.71 -55.60 -75.65
CA TYR A 1038 12.68 -55.53 -74.55
C TYR A 1038 11.97 -55.24 -73.23
N SER A 1039 12.37 -55.93 -72.16
CA SER A 1039 11.90 -55.68 -70.80
C SER A 1039 13.09 -55.24 -69.95
N HIS A 1040 12.94 -54.12 -69.26
CA HIS A 1040 13.89 -53.62 -68.27
C HIS A 1040 13.19 -53.51 -66.91
N GLU A 1041 13.93 -53.77 -65.84
CA GLU A 1041 13.50 -53.65 -64.45
C GLU A 1041 14.62 -52.96 -63.68
N GLU A 1042 14.29 -51.88 -62.98
CA GLU A 1042 15.24 -50.99 -62.30
C GLU A 1042 14.54 -50.28 -61.12
N ASN A 1043 15.26 -49.97 -60.04
CA ASN A 1043 14.69 -49.20 -58.93
C ASN A 1043 14.98 -47.70 -59.13
N MET A 1044 14.00 -46.97 -59.68
CA MET A 1044 14.12 -45.55 -60.01
C MET A 1044 14.49 -44.69 -58.79
N LEU A 1045 13.97 -45.02 -57.60
CA LEU A 1045 14.27 -44.31 -56.36
C LEU A 1045 15.68 -44.60 -55.80
N GLN A 1046 16.36 -45.64 -56.29
CA GLN A 1046 17.79 -45.85 -56.04
C GLN A 1046 18.64 -45.21 -57.15
N LEU A 1047 18.19 -45.26 -58.40
CA LEU A 1047 18.84 -44.62 -59.53
C LEU A 1047 18.98 -43.10 -59.33
N PHE A 1048 17.90 -42.39 -58.99
CA PHE A 1048 17.95 -40.94 -58.73
C PHE A 1048 18.92 -40.57 -57.60
N ARG A 1049 18.93 -41.34 -56.50
CA ARG A 1049 19.92 -41.16 -55.42
C ARG A 1049 21.35 -41.46 -55.86
N SER A 1050 21.56 -42.42 -56.75
CA SER A 1050 22.88 -42.72 -57.32
C SER A 1050 23.42 -41.54 -58.16
N LEU A 1051 22.53 -40.84 -58.88
CA LEU A 1051 22.88 -39.64 -59.67
C LEU A 1051 23.24 -38.46 -58.74
N GLN A 1052 22.51 -38.27 -57.64
CA GLN A 1052 22.77 -37.20 -56.67
C GLN A 1052 24.15 -37.32 -55.99
N ILE A 1053 24.65 -38.53 -55.74
CA ILE A 1053 25.95 -38.78 -55.08
C ILE A 1053 27.13 -38.14 -55.83
N GLY A 1054 27.05 -38.04 -57.16
CA GLY A 1054 28.11 -37.41 -57.98
C GLY A 1054 28.27 -35.92 -57.68
N ASN A 1055 27.14 -35.21 -57.56
CA ASN A 1055 27.12 -33.78 -57.25
C ASN A 1055 27.44 -33.54 -55.76
N ASP A 1056 26.82 -34.31 -54.88
CA ASP A 1056 26.95 -34.19 -53.42
C ASP A 1056 28.40 -34.35 -52.92
N LEU A 1057 29.21 -35.21 -53.56
CA LEU A 1057 30.63 -35.31 -53.24
C LEU A 1057 31.40 -34.01 -53.57
N GLN A 1058 31.07 -33.34 -54.67
CA GLN A 1058 31.76 -32.13 -55.11
C GLN A 1058 31.31 -30.90 -54.31
N ASP A 1059 30.01 -30.80 -54.04
CA ASP A 1059 29.40 -29.80 -53.17
C ASP A 1059 29.96 -29.84 -51.74
N ARG A 1060 30.11 -31.04 -51.17
CA ARG A 1060 30.72 -31.23 -49.84
C ARG A 1060 32.20 -30.82 -49.82
N ILE A 1061 32.92 -30.97 -50.94
CA ILE A 1061 34.30 -30.48 -51.06
C ILE A 1061 34.32 -28.95 -51.07
N GLU A 1062 33.50 -28.27 -51.89
CA GLU A 1062 33.47 -26.80 -51.88
C GLU A 1062 33.01 -26.21 -50.53
N LYS A 1063 32.01 -26.82 -49.90
CA LYS A 1063 31.52 -26.46 -48.55
C LYS A 1063 32.53 -26.77 -47.43
N SER A 1064 33.62 -27.48 -47.71
CA SER A 1064 34.73 -27.74 -46.75
C SER A 1064 35.90 -26.76 -46.85
N VAL A 1065 35.85 -25.80 -47.79
CA VAL A 1065 36.94 -24.85 -48.11
C VAL A 1065 36.53 -23.38 -47.85
N LYS A 1066 35.35 -23.17 -47.24
CA LYS A 1066 34.85 -21.87 -46.75
C LYS A 1066 34.57 -21.91 -45.26
#